data_AF-A0A151XBF7-F1
#
_entry.id   AF-A0A151XBF7-F1
#
_cell.length_a   1.000
_cell.length_b   1.000
_cell.length_c   1.000
_cell.angle_alpha   90.00
_cell.angle_beta   90.00
_cell.angle_gamma   90.00
#
_symmetry.space_group_name_H-M   'P 1'
#
loop_
_entity.id
_entity.type
_entity.pdbx_description
1 polymer ?
#
loop_
_entity_poly.entity_id
_entity_poly.type
_entity_poly.pdbx_seq_one_letter_code
_entity_poly.pdbx_strand_id
1 'polypeptide(L)'
;MSTCNDDFERPFDFEPQQLDDWNTLRELCCANEKYFDSHQDKNGVRIRAAFVAIKDYLTELQPLYREIAGFASHFDFDEDTLGNGYRSFLSLVDKCIMYSELICQQIHDQKDSVFFRKSYYMKEIEACSQLLASLFTCLQHLKTMYSWSTEVMNDGKLSLFPLEQYSTQELLSIAQNVNQYCFYGRCLGFQFCDSLRHVLKTLSFFMASFSEMYYSNGTLLGLCTNSIKYLLDPEARARRIVNISQHADISFCQAFWFLSESAIMNMINTSNLAINQVISIPPEELVLPTLDEGTISVPIPNSHIGKKPIHVRLLSSKRRLGMVGSGGIGGTLCGLCDELIIHTHGGGFVSQTSRSHEIYLRNWTVTLGVPILSIDYSLAPEAPYPRALEEVLYAYAWALKHANTLLGSTAKKVILVGDSAGGNINLGVIFRCMQLNIRKPDGIFMAYAPVRIEFIPSPSRMLCLTDPLLPFGFMLRCLKAYIADNKKPTREHENEDVKSDTESFAEVSESDLIALALSPNGDGANDDQKLVSLPSDSTLNSVSLTEVDGAECPKAQAKSREYINRFLNMYRNSGLASTSSPVAMNGSVNRNGNNSGQSNKSWSLFGWSFGRRSSKDSRELNMENVISSEEFVFAIPKDPFLSPYNAPDNMLANIPPIKILTCHLDPCLDDCIMFARKLRSLGNKVTLDILSGLPHGFLNLVQTSKEAMEGSEICVRRIKELLEL
;
A
#
# COMPACT_ATOMS: atom_id res chain seq x y z
N MET A 1 2.91 34.15 -17.25
CA MET A 1 1.45 33.90 -17.17
C MET A 1 1.04 33.16 -18.43
N SER A 2 0.94 31.84 -18.32
CA SER A 2 0.04 30.97 -19.09
C SER A 2 0.15 29.62 -18.40
N THR A 3 -0.82 29.36 -17.53
CA THR A 3 -1.03 28.12 -16.80
C THR A 3 -1.33 27.01 -17.80
N CYS A 4 -0.52 25.95 -17.79
CA CYS A 4 -0.84 24.71 -18.51
C CYS A 4 -1.94 24.01 -17.69
N ASN A 5 -3.08 23.76 -18.34
CA ASN A 5 -4.33 23.35 -17.71
C ASN A 5 -4.20 22.05 -16.89
N ASP A 6 -4.82 22.10 -15.70
CA ASP A 6 -5.32 20.95 -14.96
C ASP A 6 -6.45 20.32 -15.79
N ASP A 7 -6.23 19.14 -16.36
CA ASP A 7 -7.19 18.44 -17.23
C ASP A 7 -7.29 16.94 -16.84
N PHE A 8 -7.37 16.65 -15.52
CA PHE A 8 -7.53 15.30 -14.98
C PHE A 8 -8.97 14.92 -14.60
N GLU A 9 -9.96 15.80 -14.83
CA GLU A 9 -11.38 15.59 -14.49
C GLU A 9 -12.30 15.36 -15.70
N ARG A 10 -11.85 14.70 -16.77
CA ARG A 10 -12.74 14.48 -17.94
C ARG A 10 -13.56 13.18 -17.81
N PRO A 11 -14.91 13.25 -17.88
CA PRO A 11 -15.78 12.08 -17.87
C PRO A 11 -15.62 11.26 -19.17
N PHE A 12 -15.88 9.96 -19.05
CA PHE A 12 -15.62 8.92 -20.06
C PHE A 12 -16.70 8.80 -21.14
N ASP A 13 -16.95 9.89 -21.86
CA ASP A 13 -17.65 9.83 -23.15
C ASP A 13 -16.64 9.86 -24.29
N PHE A 14 -16.91 9.11 -25.37
CA PHE A 14 -16.06 9.05 -26.56
C PHE A 14 -16.13 10.39 -27.31
N GLU A 15 -15.33 11.35 -26.86
CA GLU A 15 -15.33 12.74 -27.32
C GLU A 15 -14.59 12.90 -28.67
N PRO A 16 -14.98 13.87 -29.53
CA PRO A 16 -14.30 14.18 -30.78
C PRO A 16 -12.80 14.45 -30.61
N GLN A 17 -12.40 15.04 -29.47
CA GLN A 17 -11.01 15.37 -29.16
C GLN A 17 -10.14 14.11 -28.97
N GLN A 18 -10.68 12.99 -28.49
CA GLN A 18 -9.93 11.73 -28.40
C GLN A 18 -9.62 11.18 -29.80
N LEU A 19 -10.50 11.36 -30.78
CA LEU A 19 -10.25 10.92 -32.15
C LEU A 19 -9.12 11.73 -32.82
N ASP A 20 -8.99 13.00 -32.43
CA ASP A 20 -7.93 13.89 -32.91
C ASP A 20 -6.54 13.44 -32.43
N ASP A 21 -6.41 12.98 -31.19
CA ASP A 21 -5.13 12.50 -30.63
C ASP A 21 -4.62 11.23 -31.38
N TRP A 22 -5.52 10.28 -31.67
CA TRP A 22 -5.17 9.06 -32.41
C TRP A 22 -4.67 9.37 -33.83
N ASN A 23 -5.30 10.35 -34.49
CA ASN A 23 -4.90 10.77 -35.83
C ASN A 23 -3.58 11.56 -35.78
N THR A 24 -3.42 12.45 -34.81
CA THR A 24 -2.20 13.23 -34.60
C THR A 24 -0.99 12.33 -34.39
N LEU A 25 -1.09 11.34 -33.49
CA LEU A 25 -0.03 10.35 -33.30
C LEU A 25 0.29 9.59 -34.60
N ARG A 26 -0.75 9.18 -35.35
CA ARG A 26 -0.56 8.46 -36.63
C ARG A 26 0.20 9.32 -37.66
N GLU A 27 -0.15 10.60 -37.77
CA GLU A 27 0.51 11.56 -38.67
C GLU A 27 1.98 11.79 -38.27
N LEU A 28 2.26 11.98 -36.98
CA LEU A 28 3.61 12.12 -36.46
C LEU A 28 4.47 10.88 -36.73
N CYS A 29 3.91 9.69 -36.51
CA CYS A 29 4.57 8.42 -36.85
C CYS A 29 4.90 8.36 -38.34
N CYS A 30 3.98 8.76 -39.23
CA CYS A 30 4.22 8.77 -40.68
C CYS A 30 5.30 9.77 -41.09
N ALA A 31 5.31 10.95 -40.50
CA ALA A 31 6.31 11.98 -40.78
C ALA A 31 7.71 11.55 -40.31
N ASN A 32 7.80 10.96 -39.12
CA ASN A 32 9.08 10.49 -38.57
C ASN A 32 9.58 9.23 -39.30
N GLU A 33 8.70 8.28 -39.64
CA GLU A 33 9.04 7.11 -40.45
C GLU A 33 9.71 7.51 -41.76
N LYS A 34 9.13 8.48 -42.50
CA LYS A 34 9.70 9.01 -43.75
C LYS A 34 11.11 9.59 -43.55
N TYR A 35 11.33 10.29 -42.44
CA TYR A 35 12.65 10.85 -42.11
C TYR A 35 13.69 9.76 -41.85
N PHE A 36 13.30 8.67 -41.16
CA PHE A 36 14.19 7.55 -40.89
C PHE A 36 14.29 6.52 -42.04
N ASP A 37 13.62 6.74 -43.18
CA ASP A 37 13.62 5.81 -44.33
C ASP A 37 15.01 5.66 -44.98
N SER A 38 15.75 6.77 -45.11
CA SER A 38 17.10 6.77 -45.67
C SER A 38 18.19 6.34 -44.68
N HIS A 39 17.83 6.10 -43.42
CA HIS A 39 18.78 5.80 -42.35
C HIS A 39 19.13 4.31 -42.29
N GLN A 40 20.40 3.98 -42.60
CA GLN A 40 20.90 2.60 -42.60
C GLN A 40 21.62 2.20 -41.30
N ASP A 41 21.80 3.14 -40.36
CA ASP A 41 22.40 2.83 -39.06
C ASP A 41 21.45 2.00 -38.17
N LYS A 42 22.00 1.12 -37.33
CA LYS A 42 21.23 0.18 -36.50
C LYS A 42 20.13 0.86 -35.69
N ASN A 43 20.37 2.06 -35.16
CA ASN A 43 19.38 2.76 -34.34
C ASN A 43 18.27 3.37 -35.22
N GLY A 44 18.64 3.98 -36.35
CA GLY A 44 17.68 4.52 -37.33
C GLY A 44 16.71 3.47 -37.87
N VAL A 45 17.22 2.29 -38.24
CA VAL A 45 16.39 1.16 -38.71
C VAL A 45 15.39 0.71 -37.65
N ARG A 46 15.82 0.61 -36.38
CA ARG A 46 14.95 0.22 -35.26
C ARG A 46 13.92 1.28 -34.91
N ILE A 47 14.28 2.55 -34.97
CA ILE A 47 13.34 3.67 -34.80
C ILE A 47 12.25 3.60 -35.87
N ARG A 48 12.62 3.43 -37.15
CA ARG A 48 11.66 3.27 -38.24
C ARG A 48 10.74 2.08 -38.01
N ALA A 49 11.29 0.92 -37.65
CA ALA A 49 10.51 -0.28 -37.35
C ALA A 49 9.50 -0.05 -36.22
N ALA A 50 9.88 0.68 -35.17
CA ALA A 50 8.98 1.01 -34.08
C ALA A 50 7.83 1.94 -34.52
N PHE A 51 8.07 2.93 -35.38
CA PHE A 51 7.00 3.77 -35.94
C PHE A 51 6.02 2.97 -36.80
N VAL A 52 6.52 2.04 -37.62
CA VAL A 52 5.68 1.12 -38.41
C VAL A 52 4.80 0.29 -37.47
N ALA A 53 5.40 -0.34 -36.46
CA ALA A 53 4.66 -1.15 -35.49
C ALA A 53 3.59 -0.33 -34.74
N ILE A 54 3.89 0.91 -34.33
CA ILE A 54 2.90 1.79 -33.69
C ILE A 54 1.73 2.05 -34.63
N LYS A 55 1.96 2.37 -35.90
CA LYS A 55 0.88 2.60 -36.88
C LYS A 55 0.00 1.37 -37.09
N ASP A 56 0.62 0.20 -37.17
CA ASP A 56 -0.11 -1.07 -37.33
C ASP A 56 -1.00 -1.30 -36.10
N TYR A 57 -0.45 -1.17 -34.88
CA TYR A 57 -1.23 -1.28 -33.66
C TYR A 57 -2.33 -0.23 -33.54
N LEU A 58 -2.13 1.02 -33.94
CA LEU A 58 -3.19 2.03 -33.95
C LEU A 58 -4.35 1.65 -34.89
N THR A 59 -4.07 0.91 -35.96
CA THR A 59 -5.08 0.43 -36.90
C THR A 59 -5.88 -0.72 -36.30
N GLU A 60 -5.21 -1.64 -35.59
CA GLU A 60 -5.85 -2.80 -34.97
C GLU A 60 -6.55 -2.48 -33.63
N LEU A 61 -6.00 -1.57 -32.83
CA LEU A 61 -6.54 -1.15 -31.53
C LEU A 61 -7.85 -0.38 -31.67
N GLN A 62 -7.98 0.48 -32.67
CA GLN A 62 -9.12 1.39 -32.82
C GLN A 62 -10.48 0.66 -32.89
N PRO A 63 -10.69 -0.39 -33.71
CA PRO A 63 -11.96 -1.13 -33.71
C PRO A 63 -12.23 -1.84 -32.37
N LEU A 64 -11.21 -2.43 -31.76
CA LEU A 64 -11.32 -3.14 -30.49
C LEU A 64 -11.66 -2.18 -29.33
N TYR A 65 -11.03 -1.01 -29.29
CA TYR A 65 -11.33 0.06 -28.35
C TYR A 65 -12.81 0.47 -28.45
N ARG A 66 -13.31 0.72 -29.67
CA ARG A 66 -14.71 1.12 -29.89
C ARG A 66 -15.70 0.04 -29.47
N GLU A 67 -15.38 -1.22 -29.74
CA GLU A 67 -16.20 -2.36 -29.31
C GLU A 67 -16.31 -2.42 -27.79
N ILE A 68 -15.19 -2.32 -27.07
CA ILE A 68 -15.16 -2.33 -25.60
C ILE A 68 -15.87 -1.11 -25.02
N ALA A 69 -15.60 0.09 -25.55
CA ALA A 69 -16.28 1.31 -25.16
C ALA A 69 -17.80 1.21 -25.33
N GLY A 70 -18.25 0.52 -26.39
CA GLY A 70 -19.66 0.30 -26.68
C GLY A 70 -20.40 -0.55 -25.65
N PHE A 71 -19.71 -1.44 -24.91
CA PHE A 71 -20.34 -2.24 -23.86
C PHE A 71 -19.91 -1.90 -22.44
N ALA A 72 -18.84 -1.12 -22.24
CA ALA A 72 -18.30 -0.81 -20.91
C ALA A 72 -19.31 -0.11 -20.00
N SER A 73 -20.20 0.72 -20.57
CA SER A 73 -21.23 1.46 -19.81
C SER A 73 -22.25 0.55 -19.11
N HIS A 74 -22.47 -0.68 -19.61
CA HIS A 74 -23.38 -1.64 -18.98
C HIS A 74 -22.93 -2.07 -17.58
N PHE A 75 -21.66 -1.89 -17.25
CA PHE A 75 -21.06 -2.32 -15.99
C PHE A 75 -20.90 -1.19 -14.96
N ASP A 76 -21.17 0.06 -15.34
CA ASP A 76 -21.07 1.21 -14.45
C ASP A 76 -22.05 1.11 -13.28
N PHE A 77 -21.71 1.73 -12.16
CA PHE A 77 -22.58 1.78 -10.99
C PHE A 77 -23.88 2.50 -11.34
N ASP A 78 -23.82 3.76 -11.80
CA ASP A 78 -24.94 4.53 -12.35
C ASP A 78 -24.44 5.54 -13.39
N GLU A 79 -25.35 6.36 -13.93
CA GLU A 79 -25.04 7.36 -14.96
C GLU A 79 -24.07 8.44 -14.46
N ASP A 80 -24.08 8.75 -13.17
CA ASP A 80 -23.23 9.77 -12.56
C ASP A 80 -21.88 9.21 -12.06
N THR A 81 -21.83 7.90 -11.80
CA THR A 81 -20.66 7.19 -11.25
C THR A 81 -20.09 6.22 -12.28
N LEU A 82 -19.45 6.78 -13.30
CA LEU A 82 -18.81 6.03 -14.38
C LEU A 82 -17.52 5.37 -13.88
N GLY A 83 -17.38 4.06 -14.09
CA GLY A 83 -16.16 3.35 -13.74
C GLY A 83 -16.36 1.86 -13.59
N ASN A 84 -15.43 1.11 -14.19
CA ASN A 84 -15.26 -0.35 -14.10
C ASN A 84 -13.94 -0.71 -14.81
N GLY A 85 -13.46 -1.94 -14.65
CA GLY A 85 -12.18 -2.34 -15.21
C GLY A 85 -12.07 -2.22 -16.74
N TYR A 86 -13.16 -2.30 -17.51
CA TYR A 86 -13.11 -2.02 -18.95
C TYR A 86 -12.76 -0.56 -19.21
N ARG A 87 -13.44 0.38 -18.54
CA ARG A 87 -13.13 1.81 -18.62
C ARG A 87 -11.71 2.13 -18.17
N SER A 88 -11.21 1.42 -17.16
CA SER A 88 -9.82 1.55 -16.71
C SER A 88 -8.82 1.25 -17.83
N PHE A 89 -9.02 0.18 -18.59
CA PHE A 89 -8.15 -0.14 -19.72
C PHE A 89 -8.31 0.79 -20.91
N LEU A 90 -9.52 1.29 -21.19
CA LEU A 90 -9.70 2.36 -22.18
C LEU A 90 -8.89 3.61 -21.77
N SER A 91 -8.95 4.01 -20.50
CA SER A 91 -8.11 5.09 -19.95
C SER A 91 -6.61 4.85 -20.13
N LEU A 92 -6.15 3.61 -19.92
CA LEU A 92 -4.75 3.24 -20.13
C LEU A 92 -4.34 3.37 -21.60
N VAL A 93 -5.21 3.00 -22.54
CA VAL A 93 -4.94 3.19 -23.97
C VAL A 93 -4.86 4.67 -24.32
N ASP A 94 -5.80 5.50 -23.85
CA ASP A 94 -5.79 6.94 -24.11
C ASP A 94 -4.51 7.59 -23.57
N LYS A 95 -4.12 7.26 -22.33
CA LYS A 95 -2.86 7.72 -21.74
C LYS A 95 -1.62 7.22 -22.48
N CYS A 96 -1.66 5.99 -23.00
CA CYS A 96 -0.57 5.45 -23.80
C CYS A 96 -0.41 6.20 -25.14
N ILE A 97 -1.53 6.59 -25.76
CA ILE A 97 -1.54 7.36 -27.01
C ILE A 97 -0.99 8.75 -26.78
N MET A 98 -1.47 9.48 -25.77
CA MET A 98 -0.94 10.78 -25.39
C MET A 98 0.56 10.71 -25.05
N TYR A 99 0.98 9.68 -24.31
CA TYR A 99 2.39 9.48 -23.98
C TYR A 99 3.25 9.22 -25.23
N SER A 100 2.75 8.40 -26.15
CA SER A 100 3.44 8.08 -27.41
C SER A 100 3.52 9.31 -28.32
N GLU A 101 2.46 10.11 -28.37
CA GLU A 101 2.40 11.36 -29.13
C GLU A 101 3.48 12.34 -28.65
N LEU A 102 3.60 12.54 -27.34
CA LEU A 102 4.63 13.40 -26.75
C LEU A 102 6.04 12.97 -27.18
N ILE A 103 6.34 11.67 -27.16
CA ILE A 103 7.64 11.14 -27.59
C ILE A 103 7.84 11.31 -29.10
N CYS A 104 6.82 11.02 -29.91
CA CYS A 104 6.85 11.21 -31.36
C CYS A 104 7.07 12.68 -31.75
N GLN A 105 6.42 13.61 -31.05
CA GLN A 105 6.57 15.05 -31.22
C GLN A 105 7.99 15.49 -30.86
N GLN A 106 8.52 15.05 -29.72
CA GLN A 106 9.91 15.35 -29.33
C GLN A 106 10.93 14.85 -30.36
N ILE A 107 10.72 13.65 -30.91
CA ILE A 107 11.56 13.14 -32.00
C ILE A 107 11.42 14.03 -33.23
N HIS A 108 10.19 14.39 -33.61
CA HIS A 108 9.92 15.21 -34.78
C HIS A 108 10.63 16.56 -34.72
N ASP A 109 10.57 17.22 -33.57
CA ASP A 109 11.12 18.56 -33.35
C ASP A 109 12.64 18.55 -33.21
N GLN A 110 13.21 17.47 -32.66
CA GLN A 110 14.65 17.40 -32.38
C GLN A 110 15.45 16.60 -33.41
N LYS A 111 14.82 15.96 -34.41
CA LYS A 111 15.49 15.04 -35.35
C LYS A 111 16.69 15.63 -36.09
N ASP A 112 16.72 16.95 -36.30
CA ASP A 112 17.79 17.68 -36.99
C ASP A 112 18.78 18.35 -36.01
N SER A 113 18.54 18.23 -34.69
CA SER A 113 19.38 18.82 -33.65
C SER A 113 20.70 18.07 -33.50
N VAL A 114 21.80 18.81 -33.30
CA VAL A 114 23.13 18.25 -32.98
C VAL A 114 23.12 17.46 -31.66
N PHE A 115 22.17 17.75 -30.77
CA PHE A 115 22.01 17.03 -29.49
C PHE A 115 21.10 15.80 -29.60
N PHE A 116 20.59 15.47 -30.80
CA PHE A 116 19.70 14.32 -30.99
C PHE A 116 20.41 12.99 -30.74
N ARG A 117 19.98 12.29 -29.68
CA ARG A 117 20.56 10.99 -29.29
C ARG A 117 19.74 9.85 -29.87
N LYS A 118 20.08 9.40 -31.08
CA LYS A 118 19.43 8.24 -31.75
C LYS A 118 19.29 7.02 -30.85
N SER A 119 20.32 6.67 -30.07
CA SER A 119 20.27 5.51 -29.17
C SER A 119 19.30 5.67 -28.01
N TYR A 120 19.06 6.90 -27.53
CA TYR A 120 18.09 7.20 -26.49
C TYR A 120 16.67 7.11 -27.04
N TYR A 121 16.38 7.85 -28.12
CA TYR A 121 15.04 7.88 -28.73
C TYR A 121 14.62 6.54 -29.32
N MET A 122 15.56 5.73 -29.80
CA MET A 122 15.30 4.34 -30.19
C MET A 122 14.69 3.54 -29.03
N LYS A 123 15.21 3.68 -27.80
CA LYS A 123 14.64 2.95 -26.65
C LYS A 123 13.29 3.50 -26.21
N GLU A 124 13.10 4.83 -26.27
CA GLU A 124 11.82 5.46 -25.91
C GLU A 124 10.69 5.02 -26.85
N ILE A 125 10.92 5.06 -28.17
CA ILE A 125 9.88 4.69 -29.14
C ILE A 125 9.61 3.18 -29.17
N GLU A 126 10.64 2.34 -28.97
CA GLU A 126 10.45 0.90 -28.81
C GLU A 126 9.63 0.57 -27.56
N ALA A 127 9.83 1.31 -26.46
CA ALA A 127 9.02 1.15 -25.26
C ALA A 127 7.55 1.55 -25.49
N CYS A 128 7.28 2.60 -26.27
CA CYS A 128 5.93 2.99 -26.67
C CYS A 128 5.25 1.90 -27.53
N SER A 129 5.98 1.37 -28.53
CA SER A 129 5.50 0.28 -29.37
C SER A 129 5.17 -0.98 -28.56
N GLN A 130 6.05 -1.39 -27.64
CA GLN A 130 5.83 -2.53 -26.76
C GLN A 130 4.65 -2.31 -25.80
N LEU A 131 4.46 -1.09 -25.32
CA LEU A 131 3.33 -0.74 -24.44
C LEU A 131 1.99 -0.86 -25.18
N LEU A 132 1.90 -0.33 -26.41
CA LEU A 132 0.71 -0.49 -27.26
C LEU A 132 0.42 -1.96 -27.58
N ALA A 133 1.46 -2.75 -27.88
CA ALA A 133 1.32 -4.18 -28.12
C ALA A 133 0.75 -4.91 -26.89
N SER A 134 1.29 -4.63 -25.69
CA SER A 134 0.79 -5.23 -24.44
C SER A 134 -0.65 -4.82 -24.14
N LEU A 135 -1.00 -3.54 -24.34
CA LEU A 135 -2.37 -3.06 -24.14
C LEU A 135 -3.34 -3.68 -25.15
N PHE A 136 -2.95 -3.85 -26.42
CA PHE A 136 -3.75 -4.58 -27.40
C PHE A 136 -4.06 -6.00 -26.95
N THR A 137 -3.06 -6.74 -26.49
CA THR A 137 -3.26 -8.08 -25.91
C THR A 137 -4.20 -8.04 -24.70
N CYS A 138 -4.06 -7.06 -23.81
CA CYS A 138 -4.98 -6.89 -22.69
C CYS A 138 -6.43 -6.67 -23.16
N LEU A 139 -6.67 -5.78 -24.13
CA LEU A 139 -8.01 -5.52 -24.66
C LEU A 139 -8.62 -6.76 -25.33
N GLN A 140 -7.82 -7.60 -26.00
CA GLN A 140 -8.31 -8.87 -26.56
C GLN A 140 -8.82 -9.80 -25.44
N HIS A 141 -8.08 -9.89 -24.33
CA HIS A 141 -8.50 -10.67 -23.17
C HIS A 141 -9.73 -10.09 -22.47
N LEU A 142 -9.87 -8.76 -22.40
CA LEU A 142 -11.08 -8.13 -21.90
C LEU A 142 -12.30 -8.47 -22.77
N LYS A 143 -12.16 -8.48 -24.09
CA LYS A 143 -13.22 -8.92 -25.00
C LYS A 143 -13.60 -10.38 -24.75
N THR A 144 -12.61 -11.26 -24.49
CA THR A 144 -12.89 -12.65 -24.09
C THR A 144 -13.66 -12.70 -22.76
N MET A 145 -13.26 -11.92 -21.76
CA MET A 145 -13.96 -11.85 -20.47
C MET A 145 -15.40 -11.35 -20.60
N TYR A 146 -15.66 -10.40 -21.49
CA TYR A 146 -17.03 -9.97 -21.77
C TYR A 146 -17.92 -11.12 -22.25
N SER A 147 -17.38 -12.05 -23.04
CA SER A 147 -18.12 -13.25 -23.47
C SER A 147 -18.45 -14.22 -22.33
N TRP A 148 -17.77 -14.09 -21.18
CA TRP A 148 -18.01 -14.90 -19.98
C TRP A 148 -19.02 -14.25 -19.01
N SER A 149 -19.30 -12.95 -19.17
CA SER A 149 -20.28 -12.18 -18.39
C SER A 149 -21.71 -12.50 -18.82
N THR A 150 -22.22 -13.67 -18.42
CA THR A 150 -23.58 -14.12 -18.78
C THR A 150 -24.62 -13.93 -17.68
N GLU A 151 -24.18 -13.73 -16.42
CA GLU A 151 -25.08 -13.56 -15.28
C GLU A 151 -25.68 -12.16 -15.26
N VAL A 152 -27.01 -12.08 -15.21
CA VAL A 152 -27.76 -10.82 -15.02
C VAL A 152 -28.09 -10.67 -13.54
N MET A 153 -27.63 -9.58 -12.94
CA MET A 153 -27.85 -9.27 -11.53
C MET A 153 -29.28 -8.77 -11.29
N ASN A 154 -29.69 -8.67 -10.01
CA ASN A 154 -31.02 -8.17 -9.62
C ASN A 154 -31.32 -6.73 -10.11
N ASP A 155 -30.29 -5.95 -10.43
CA ASP A 155 -30.43 -4.61 -11.01
C ASP A 155 -30.58 -4.60 -12.54
N GLY A 156 -30.69 -5.78 -13.17
CA GLY A 156 -30.85 -5.95 -14.62
C GLY A 156 -29.57 -5.77 -15.44
N LYS A 157 -28.44 -5.47 -14.81
CA LYS A 157 -27.13 -5.30 -15.47
C LYS A 157 -26.30 -6.58 -15.36
N LEU A 158 -25.36 -6.78 -16.29
CA LEU A 158 -24.46 -7.93 -16.28
C LEU A 158 -23.47 -7.90 -15.11
N SER A 159 -23.04 -9.09 -14.69
CA SER A 159 -21.98 -9.27 -13.70
C SER A 159 -20.60 -9.07 -14.32
N LEU A 160 -19.71 -8.36 -13.62
CA LEU A 160 -18.28 -8.26 -13.94
C LEU A 160 -17.53 -9.57 -13.64
N PHE A 161 -18.17 -10.48 -12.91
CA PHE A 161 -17.62 -11.77 -12.53
C PHE A 161 -18.22 -12.88 -13.42
N PRO A 162 -17.37 -13.76 -13.99
CA PRO A 162 -17.87 -14.88 -14.75
C PRO A 162 -18.53 -15.92 -13.83
N LEU A 163 -19.34 -16.80 -14.42
CA LEU A 163 -19.87 -17.98 -13.71
C LEU A 163 -18.71 -18.91 -13.27
N GLU A 164 -18.95 -19.75 -12.25
CA GLU A 164 -17.94 -20.58 -11.54
C GLU A 164 -17.10 -21.54 -12.42
N GLN A 165 -17.34 -21.59 -13.73
CA GLN A 165 -16.62 -22.43 -14.69
C GLN A 165 -15.22 -21.90 -15.03
N TYR A 166 -14.94 -20.60 -14.80
CA TYR A 166 -13.67 -19.97 -15.15
C TYR A 166 -12.79 -19.78 -13.92
N SER A 167 -11.56 -20.31 -13.98
CA SER A 167 -10.66 -20.38 -12.81
C SER A 167 -9.51 -19.36 -12.85
N THR A 168 -8.81 -19.21 -11.73
CA THR A 168 -7.55 -18.46 -11.58
C THR A 168 -6.49 -18.79 -12.64
N GLN A 169 -6.53 -19.99 -13.22
CA GLN A 169 -5.58 -20.45 -14.22
C GLN A 169 -5.69 -19.68 -15.55
N GLU A 170 -6.90 -19.26 -15.92
CA GLU A 170 -7.12 -18.42 -17.11
C GLU A 170 -6.43 -17.06 -16.96
N LEU A 171 -6.60 -16.39 -15.82
CA LEU A 171 -5.90 -15.13 -15.53
C LEU A 171 -4.37 -15.30 -15.52
N LEU A 172 -3.87 -16.41 -14.95
CA LEU A 172 -2.45 -16.73 -14.96
C LEU A 172 -1.91 -16.91 -16.39
N SER A 173 -2.65 -17.63 -17.25
CA SER A 173 -2.34 -17.81 -18.67
C SER A 173 -2.28 -16.47 -19.40
N ILE A 174 -3.27 -15.61 -19.18
CA ILE A 174 -3.30 -14.23 -19.70
C ILE A 174 -2.05 -13.45 -19.25
N ALA A 175 -1.71 -13.52 -17.96
CA ALA A 175 -0.57 -12.80 -17.39
C ALA A 175 0.78 -13.22 -18.00
N GLN A 176 0.92 -14.48 -18.42
CA GLN A 176 2.11 -15.00 -19.10
C GLN A 176 2.22 -14.52 -20.56
N ASN A 177 1.09 -14.28 -21.22
CA ASN A 177 1.04 -13.82 -22.62
C ASN A 177 1.27 -12.31 -22.78
N VAL A 178 1.13 -11.53 -21.69
CA VAL A 178 1.33 -10.08 -21.71
C VAL A 178 2.77 -9.74 -21.33
N ASN A 179 3.47 -8.96 -22.16
CA ASN A 179 4.79 -8.44 -21.82
C ASN A 179 4.69 -7.38 -20.71
N GLN A 180 4.90 -7.80 -19.47
CA GLN A 180 4.79 -6.93 -18.30
C GLN A 180 5.95 -5.92 -18.18
N TYR A 181 7.13 -6.19 -18.77
CA TYR A 181 8.31 -5.34 -18.62
C TYR A 181 8.08 -3.90 -19.12
N CYS A 182 7.19 -3.71 -20.09
CA CYS A 182 6.84 -2.38 -20.61
C CYS A 182 6.22 -1.46 -19.55
N PHE A 183 5.48 -2.01 -18.58
CA PHE A 183 4.81 -1.23 -17.52
C PHE A 183 5.78 -0.77 -16.42
N TYR A 184 6.87 -1.50 -16.18
CA TYR A 184 7.83 -1.23 -15.11
C TYR A 184 9.13 -0.56 -15.59
N GLY A 185 9.26 -0.37 -16.91
CA GLY A 185 10.44 0.17 -17.58
C GLY A 185 10.42 1.69 -17.74
N ARG A 186 10.65 2.15 -18.97
CA ARG A 186 10.67 3.58 -19.32
C ARG A 186 9.32 4.25 -19.17
N CYS A 187 8.27 3.51 -19.52
CA CYS A 187 6.89 3.99 -19.45
C CYS A 187 6.34 4.02 -18.02
N LEU A 188 7.07 3.53 -17.00
CA LEU A 188 6.59 3.48 -15.61
C LEU A 188 5.95 4.80 -15.16
N GLY A 189 4.72 4.68 -14.66
CA GLY A 189 3.92 5.78 -14.14
C GLY A 189 3.12 6.54 -15.19
N PHE A 190 3.09 6.12 -16.46
CA PHE A 190 2.20 6.72 -17.47
C PHE A 190 0.71 6.56 -17.12
N GLN A 191 0.39 5.58 -16.27
CA GLN A 191 -0.97 5.29 -15.85
C GLN A 191 -1.51 6.35 -14.87
N PHE A 192 -0.64 6.91 -14.03
CA PHE A 192 -1.02 7.71 -12.87
C PHE A 192 -0.83 9.21 -13.11
N CYS A 193 -1.31 10.03 -12.19
CA CYS A 193 -1.07 11.48 -12.23
C CYS A 193 0.44 11.82 -12.13
N ASP A 194 0.80 13.01 -12.60
CA ASP A 194 2.20 13.42 -12.73
C ASP A 194 2.94 13.48 -11.39
N SER A 195 2.26 13.87 -10.31
CA SER A 195 2.85 13.90 -8.97
C SER A 195 3.28 12.51 -8.52
N LEU A 196 2.51 11.47 -8.86
CA LEU A 196 2.80 10.09 -8.52
C LEU A 196 3.86 9.45 -9.42
N ARG A 197 4.02 9.92 -10.65
CA ARG A 197 4.99 9.34 -11.59
C ARG A 197 6.41 9.32 -11.03
N HIS A 198 6.84 10.39 -10.36
CA HIS A 198 8.16 10.47 -9.74
C HIS A 198 8.26 9.62 -8.46
N VAL A 199 7.18 9.60 -7.66
CA VAL A 199 7.09 8.79 -6.44
C VAL A 199 7.19 7.29 -6.77
N LEU A 200 6.42 6.81 -7.75
CA LEU A 200 6.40 5.41 -8.16
C LEU A 200 7.72 4.96 -8.79
N LYS A 201 8.39 5.82 -9.57
CA LYS A 201 9.74 5.55 -10.08
C LYS A 201 10.75 5.39 -8.94
N THR A 202 10.61 6.21 -7.90
CA THR A 202 11.47 6.18 -6.71
C THR A 202 11.23 4.91 -5.88
N LEU A 203 9.96 4.57 -5.63
CA LEU A 203 9.57 3.33 -4.95
C LEU A 203 10.03 2.09 -5.71
N SER A 204 9.85 2.06 -7.02
CA SER A 204 10.31 0.96 -7.89
C SER A 204 11.83 0.78 -7.85
N PHE A 205 12.57 1.89 -7.80
CA PHE A 205 14.01 1.87 -7.61
C PHE A 205 14.41 1.28 -6.25
N PHE A 206 13.74 1.70 -5.17
CA PHE A 206 13.98 1.16 -3.83
C PHE A 206 13.62 -0.33 -3.75
N MET A 207 12.51 -0.76 -4.35
CA MET A 207 12.10 -2.16 -4.39
C MET A 207 13.13 -3.04 -5.10
N ALA A 208 13.59 -2.63 -6.29
CA ALA A 208 14.63 -3.35 -7.02
C ALA A 208 15.93 -3.43 -6.21
N SER A 209 16.37 -2.33 -5.60
CA SER A 209 17.59 -2.29 -4.80
C SER A 209 17.49 -3.11 -3.51
N PHE A 210 16.36 -3.00 -2.80
CA PHE A 210 16.07 -3.76 -1.58
C PHE A 210 16.02 -5.26 -1.87
N SER A 211 15.43 -5.67 -3.00
CA SER A 211 15.40 -7.09 -3.36
C SER A 211 16.77 -7.70 -3.59
N GLU A 212 17.73 -6.95 -4.14
CA GLU A 212 19.11 -7.45 -4.27
C GLU A 212 19.71 -7.63 -2.89
N MET A 213 19.50 -6.71 -1.96
CA MET A 213 19.93 -6.87 -0.57
C MET A 213 19.28 -8.08 0.11
N TYR A 214 17.99 -8.31 -0.13
CA TYR A 214 17.22 -9.34 0.54
C TYR A 214 17.61 -10.76 0.06
N TYR A 215 17.86 -10.93 -1.24
CA TYR A 215 18.15 -12.22 -1.86
C TYR A 215 19.64 -12.47 -2.16
N SER A 216 20.51 -11.47 -2.04
CA SER A 216 21.95 -11.66 -2.16
C SER A 216 22.60 -11.53 -0.79
N ASN A 217 23.52 -12.44 -0.45
CA ASN A 217 24.43 -12.31 0.70
C ASN A 217 25.52 -11.23 0.44
N GLY A 218 25.11 -10.08 -0.11
CA GLY A 218 25.99 -9.03 -0.59
C GLY A 218 26.57 -8.17 0.54
N THR A 219 27.79 -7.67 0.32
CA THR A 219 28.41 -6.66 1.19
C THR A 219 27.82 -5.27 0.92
N LEU A 220 27.97 -4.35 1.88
CA LEU A 220 27.49 -2.96 1.77
C LEU A 220 27.98 -2.21 0.51
N LEU A 221 29.14 -2.61 -0.03
CA LEU A 221 29.71 -2.06 -1.25
C LEU A 221 28.96 -2.52 -2.51
N GLY A 222 28.49 -3.79 -2.53
CA GLY A 222 27.63 -4.32 -3.60
C GLY A 222 26.27 -3.62 -3.65
N LEU A 223 25.76 -3.14 -2.51
CA LEU A 223 24.53 -2.33 -2.44
C LEU A 223 24.65 -1.02 -3.22
N CYS A 224 25.77 -0.32 -3.07
CA CYS A 224 25.99 0.97 -3.74
C CYS A 224 26.09 0.81 -5.26
N THR A 225 26.80 -0.23 -5.74
CA THR A 225 26.95 -0.48 -7.17
C THR A 225 25.67 -0.98 -7.84
N ASN A 226 24.92 -1.86 -7.18
CA ASN A 226 23.67 -2.40 -7.72
C ASN A 226 22.54 -1.36 -7.70
N SER A 227 22.53 -0.44 -6.74
CA SER A 227 21.58 0.68 -6.72
C SER A 227 21.79 1.59 -7.94
N ILE A 228 23.05 1.98 -8.24
CA ILE A 228 23.32 2.84 -9.41
C ILE A 228 22.83 2.20 -10.72
N LYS A 229 22.93 0.87 -10.86
CA LYS A 229 22.41 0.13 -12.02
C LYS A 229 20.92 0.38 -12.24
N TYR A 230 20.08 0.23 -11.21
CA TYR A 230 18.62 0.39 -11.36
C TYR A 230 18.17 1.84 -11.51
N LEU A 231 19.01 2.80 -11.12
CA LEU A 231 18.76 4.21 -11.39
C LEU A 231 18.99 4.54 -12.87
N LEU A 232 20.07 4.01 -13.47
CA LEU A 232 20.50 4.33 -14.83
C LEU A 232 19.88 3.43 -15.92
N ASP A 233 19.45 2.22 -15.58
CA ASP A 233 18.90 1.23 -16.51
C ASP A 233 17.44 0.86 -16.13
N PRO A 234 16.45 1.59 -16.67
CA PRO A 234 15.03 1.30 -16.46
C PRO A 234 14.64 -0.13 -16.84
N GLU A 235 15.24 -0.71 -17.87
CA GLU A 235 14.93 -2.05 -18.35
C GLU A 235 15.49 -3.14 -17.41
N ALA A 236 16.65 -2.92 -16.81
CA ALA A 236 17.15 -3.79 -15.74
C ALA A 236 16.27 -3.70 -14.49
N ARG A 237 15.78 -2.50 -14.14
CA ARG A 237 14.84 -2.31 -13.03
C ARG A 237 13.52 -3.03 -13.28
N ALA A 238 12.93 -2.86 -14.46
CA ALA A 238 11.71 -3.55 -14.87
C ALA A 238 11.83 -5.07 -14.76
N ARG A 239 12.92 -5.64 -15.30
CA ARG A 239 13.18 -7.08 -15.21
C ARG A 239 13.26 -7.57 -13.78
N ARG A 240 13.95 -6.82 -12.91
CA ARG A 240 14.06 -7.17 -11.51
C ARG A 240 12.70 -7.13 -10.80
N ILE A 241 11.90 -6.10 -11.03
CA ILE A 241 10.56 -5.96 -10.44
C ILE A 241 9.62 -7.08 -10.88
N VAL A 242 9.55 -7.36 -12.19
CA VAL A 242 8.71 -8.44 -12.71
C VAL A 242 9.15 -9.79 -12.10
N ASN A 243 10.45 -10.08 -12.03
CA ASN A 243 10.94 -11.31 -11.42
C ASN A 243 10.56 -11.41 -9.92
N ILE A 244 10.71 -10.34 -9.15
CA ILE A 244 10.28 -10.31 -7.73
C ILE A 244 8.78 -10.56 -7.65
N SER A 245 7.98 -9.88 -8.47
CA SER A 245 6.53 -10.01 -8.44
C SER A 245 6.05 -11.44 -8.69
N GLN A 246 6.82 -12.22 -9.46
CA GLN A 246 6.51 -13.62 -9.78
C GLN A 246 7.06 -14.61 -8.76
N HIS A 247 8.27 -14.37 -8.23
CA HIS A 247 9.04 -15.39 -7.50
C HIS A 247 9.32 -15.07 -6.03
N ALA A 248 9.09 -13.83 -5.58
CA ALA A 248 9.35 -13.46 -4.18
C ALA A 248 8.41 -14.17 -3.22
N ASP A 249 8.89 -14.51 -2.03
CA ASP A 249 8.07 -15.12 -0.98
C ASP A 249 7.22 -14.08 -0.23
N ILE A 250 6.29 -14.55 0.62
CA ILE A 250 5.46 -13.64 1.41
C ILE A 250 6.32 -12.80 2.39
N SER A 251 7.40 -13.39 2.90
CA SER A 251 8.37 -12.73 3.79
C SER A 251 8.99 -11.49 3.15
N PHE A 252 9.28 -11.52 1.85
CA PHE A 252 9.74 -10.34 1.12
C PHE A 252 8.66 -9.25 1.06
N CYS A 253 7.41 -9.62 0.77
CA CYS A 253 6.30 -8.67 0.72
C CYS A 253 6.12 -7.96 2.07
N GLN A 254 6.13 -8.74 3.16
CA GLN A 254 6.10 -8.21 4.53
C GLN A 254 7.26 -7.26 4.77
N ALA A 255 8.50 -7.71 4.51
CA ALA A 255 9.70 -6.91 4.77
C ALA A 255 9.73 -5.61 3.95
N PHE A 256 9.27 -5.63 2.70
CA PHE A 256 9.22 -4.46 1.83
C PHE A 256 8.15 -3.46 2.30
N TRP A 257 6.94 -3.91 2.61
CA TRP A 257 5.86 -3.01 3.06
C TRP A 257 6.14 -2.42 4.45
N PHE A 258 6.80 -3.15 5.35
CA PHE A 258 7.26 -2.61 6.63
C PHE A 258 8.35 -1.53 6.49
N LEU A 259 9.01 -1.36 5.34
CA LEU A 259 9.93 -0.24 5.13
C LEU A 259 9.25 1.12 5.27
N SER A 260 7.93 1.18 5.05
CA SER A 260 7.13 2.40 5.29
C SER A 260 7.19 2.87 6.75
N GLU A 261 7.43 1.96 7.71
CA GLU A 261 7.57 2.29 9.12
C GLU A 261 9.00 2.69 9.53
N SER A 262 9.96 2.66 8.59
CA SER A 262 11.35 3.00 8.88
C SER A 262 11.50 4.45 9.33
N ALA A 263 12.47 4.70 10.22
CA ALA A 263 12.73 6.02 10.80
C ALA A 263 12.98 7.14 9.77
N ILE A 264 13.37 6.80 8.53
CA ILE A 264 13.63 7.76 7.45
C ILE A 264 12.31 8.32 6.87
N MET A 265 11.28 7.49 6.70
CA MET A 265 9.95 7.97 6.25
C MET A 265 9.21 8.75 7.35
N ASN A 266 9.47 8.44 8.63
CA ASN A 266 8.88 9.12 9.78
C ASN A 266 9.33 10.59 9.96
N MET A 267 10.40 11.02 9.29
CA MET A 267 10.95 12.38 9.43
C MET A 267 10.10 13.48 8.75
N ILE A 268 9.06 13.08 8.01
CA ILE A 268 8.18 13.97 7.22
C ILE A 268 6.82 14.20 7.94
N ASN A 269 6.62 13.65 9.14
CA ASN A 269 5.34 13.75 9.84
C ASN A 269 5.15 15.13 10.52
N THR A 270 4.14 15.90 10.08
CA THR A 270 4.02 17.35 10.39
C THR A 270 2.98 17.71 11.46
N SER A 271 2.02 16.82 11.77
CA SER A 271 0.94 17.14 12.73
C SER A 271 1.20 16.54 14.10
N ASN A 272 1.57 17.37 15.08
CA ASN A 272 1.62 16.96 16.49
C ASN A 272 0.19 16.74 17.02
N LEU A 273 -0.14 15.50 17.36
CA LEU A 273 -1.41 15.18 18.02
C LEU A 273 -1.31 15.38 19.52
N ALA A 274 -2.42 15.80 20.14
CA ALA A 274 -2.50 15.90 21.59
C ALA A 274 -2.43 14.52 22.27
N ILE A 275 -3.00 13.50 21.61
CA ILE A 275 -2.94 12.10 22.03
C ILE A 275 -2.53 11.23 20.83
N ASN A 276 -1.50 10.44 21.04
CA ASN A 276 -1.10 9.31 20.19
C ASN A 276 -0.52 8.24 21.12
N GLN A 277 -1.39 7.36 21.64
CA GLN A 277 -1.05 6.39 22.68
C GLN A 277 -1.38 4.98 22.22
N VAL A 278 -0.50 4.03 22.55
CA VAL A 278 -0.78 2.59 22.35
C VAL A 278 -1.37 2.04 23.64
N ILE A 279 -2.48 1.32 23.52
CA ILE A 279 -3.19 0.65 24.61
C ILE A 279 -3.10 -0.85 24.35
N SER A 280 -2.83 -1.63 25.40
CA SER A 280 -2.87 -3.09 25.36
C SER A 280 -4.20 -3.56 25.94
N ILE A 281 -5.03 -4.20 25.11
CA ILE A 281 -6.30 -4.79 25.52
C ILE A 281 -6.01 -6.22 26.01
N PRO A 282 -6.26 -6.55 27.29
CA PRO A 282 -6.03 -7.90 27.80
C PRO A 282 -7.07 -8.89 27.27
N PRO A 283 -6.72 -10.17 27.08
CA PRO A 283 -7.64 -11.19 26.57
C PRO A 283 -8.55 -11.75 27.68
N GLU A 284 -9.35 -10.87 28.29
CA GLU A 284 -10.21 -11.15 29.44
C GLU A 284 -11.69 -11.30 29.06
N GLU A 285 -12.54 -11.69 30.02
CA GLU A 285 -13.97 -11.80 29.75
C GLU A 285 -14.58 -10.42 29.50
N LEU A 286 -15.26 -10.28 28.35
CA LEU A 286 -15.90 -9.05 27.94
C LEU A 286 -17.40 -9.27 27.76
N VAL A 287 -18.19 -8.77 28.71
CA VAL A 287 -19.65 -8.84 28.66
C VAL A 287 -20.22 -7.54 28.10
N LEU A 288 -21.09 -7.64 27.10
CA LEU A 288 -21.82 -6.52 26.50
C LEU A 288 -23.33 -6.73 26.58
N PRO A 289 -24.12 -5.63 26.63
CA PRO A 289 -25.55 -5.71 26.46
C PRO A 289 -25.91 -6.11 25.03
N THR A 290 -26.93 -6.96 24.88
CA THR A 290 -27.54 -7.28 23.59
C THR A 290 -28.69 -6.31 23.27
N LEU A 291 -29.14 -6.30 22.02
CA LEU A 291 -30.21 -5.39 21.57
C LEU A 291 -31.60 -5.72 22.18
N ASP A 292 -31.77 -6.93 22.69
CA ASP A 292 -32.97 -7.46 23.34
C ASP A 292 -32.87 -7.44 24.89
N GLU A 293 -32.09 -6.49 25.44
CA GLU A 293 -31.93 -6.24 26.88
C GLU A 293 -31.26 -7.39 27.67
N GLY A 294 -30.68 -8.36 26.97
CA GLY A 294 -29.83 -9.41 27.54
C GLY A 294 -28.37 -8.99 27.66
N THR A 295 -27.51 -9.96 27.97
CA THR A 295 -26.05 -9.80 27.93
C THR A 295 -25.41 -10.98 27.20
N ILE A 296 -24.26 -10.73 26.58
CA ILE A 296 -23.46 -11.75 25.91
C ILE A 296 -21.98 -11.59 26.25
N SER A 297 -21.31 -12.73 26.49
CA SER A 297 -19.86 -12.78 26.64
C SER A 297 -19.23 -12.86 25.25
N VAL A 298 -18.45 -11.84 24.89
CA VAL A 298 -17.78 -11.75 23.59
C VAL A 298 -16.63 -12.76 23.56
N PRO A 299 -16.56 -13.62 22.53
CA PRO A 299 -15.50 -14.63 22.44
C PRO A 299 -14.11 -14.00 22.46
N ILE A 300 -13.26 -14.47 23.37
CA ILE A 300 -11.85 -14.07 23.44
C ILE A 300 -11.13 -14.67 22.21
N PRO A 301 -10.40 -13.86 21.41
CA PRO A 301 -9.65 -14.35 20.25
C PRO A 301 -8.66 -15.45 20.63
N ASN A 302 -8.69 -16.55 19.90
CA ASN A 302 -7.91 -17.74 20.24
C ASN A 302 -7.36 -18.48 19.02
N SER A 303 -7.89 -18.22 17.82
CA SER A 303 -7.46 -18.92 16.61
C SER A 303 -5.96 -18.78 16.35
N HIS A 304 -5.31 -19.88 15.97
CA HIS A 304 -3.91 -20.05 15.56
C HIS A 304 -2.82 -19.78 16.60
N ILE A 305 -2.90 -18.67 17.35
CA ILE A 305 -1.83 -18.18 18.23
C ILE A 305 -2.22 -18.10 19.72
N GLY A 306 -3.36 -18.67 20.10
CA GLY A 306 -3.85 -18.67 21.48
C GLY A 306 -4.33 -17.30 21.98
N LYS A 307 -4.74 -17.20 23.24
CA LYS A 307 -5.18 -15.94 23.84
C LYS A 307 -3.98 -15.01 24.04
N LYS A 308 -4.01 -13.84 23.40
CA LYS A 308 -2.96 -12.81 23.50
C LYS A 308 -3.58 -11.43 23.62
N PRO A 309 -2.91 -10.46 24.26
CA PRO A 309 -3.33 -9.08 24.24
C PRO A 309 -3.40 -8.51 22.81
N ILE A 310 -4.28 -7.55 22.60
CA ILE A 310 -4.45 -6.85 21.31
C ILE A 310 -3.98 -5.42 21.51
N HIS A 311 -3.14 -4.93 20.60
CA HIS A 311 -2.70 -3.53 20.65
C HIS A 311 -3.64 -2.65 19.84
N VAL A 312 -3.94 -1.47 20.38
CA VAL A 312 -4.72 -0.44 19.69
C VAL A 312 -4.05 0.91 19.88
N ARG A 313 -4.11 1.77 18.87
CA ARG A 313 -3.57 3.13 18.90
C ARG A 313 -4.70 4.13 18.97
N LEU A 314 -4.72 4.91 20.04
CA LEU A 314 -5.64 6.02 20.24
C LEU A 314 -5.02 7.31 19.71
N LEU A 315 -5.66 7.93 18.73
CA LEU A 315 -5.28 9.19 18.10
C LEU A 315 -6.35 10.24 18.39
N SER A 316 -5.95 11.40 18.90
CA SER A 316 -6.85 12.54 19.05
C SER A 316 -6.12 13.87 18.94
N SER A 317 -6.71 14.79 18.17
CA SER A 317 -6.28 16.19 18.09
C SER A 317 -6.56 16.97 19.37
N LYS A 318 -7.46 16.48 20.23
CA LYS A 318 -7.87 17.13 21.49
C LYS A 318 -7.73 16.16 22.66
N ARG A 319 -7.30 16.68 23.82
CA ARG A 319 -7.40 15.95 25.09
C ARG A 319 -8.84 16.00 25.58
N ARG A 320 -9.33 14.88 26.10
CA ARG A 320 -10.73 14.73 26.53
C ARG A 320 -10.80 14.09 27.91
N LEU A 321 -11.86 14.41 28.67
CA LEU A 321 -12.14 13.75 29.94
C LEU A 321 -12.20 12.23 29.75
N GLY A 322 -11.61 11.44 30.66
CA GLY A 322 -11.63 9.97 30.56
C GLY A 322 -10.88 9.43 29.33
N MET A 323 -9.93 10.18 28.77
CA MET A 323 -9.09 9.72 27.67
C MET A 323 -7.70 9.37 28.19
N VAL A 324 -7.20 8.17 27.88
CA VAL A 324 -5.85 7.74 28.26
C VAL A 324 -4.81 8.74 27.73
N GLY A 325 -3.84 9.09 28.57
CA GLY A 325 -2.82 10.10 28.27
C GLY A 325 -3.30 11.56 28.39
N SER A 326 -4.54 11.80 28.81
CA SER A 326 -5.04 13.16 29.08
C SER A 326 -4.72 13.68 30.49
N GLY A 327 -4.05 12.92 31.35
CA GLY A 327 -3.58 13.38 32.67
C GLY A 327 -2.19 14.05 32.64
N GLY A 328 -1.88 14.93 33.59
CA GLY A 328 -0.50 15.38 33.89
C GLY A 328 0.16 16.42 32.98
N ILE A 329 -0.46 16.79 31.85
CA ILE A 329 0.10 17.78 30.89
C ILE A 329 -0.72 19.08 30.98
N GLY A 330 -0.11 20.26 30.93
CA GLY A 330 -0.84 21.54 30.85
C GLY A 330 -1.70 21.66 29.58
N GLY A 331 -2.74 22.50 29.58
CA GLY A 331 -3.61 22.76 28.41
C GLY A 331 -5.11 22.47 28.64
N THR A 332 -5.94 22.78 27.64
CA THR A 332 -7.41 22.66 27.72
C THR A 332 -7.88 21.20 27.63
N LEU A 333 -8.61 20.74 28.64
CA LEU A 333 -9.30 19.45 28.63
C LEU A 333 -10.73 19.63 28.09
N CYS A 334 -11.04 18.97 26.98
CA CYS A 334 -12.38 19.01 26.39
C CYS A 334 -13.31 17.98 27.05
N GLY A 335 -14.63 18.18 26.89
CA GLY A 335 -15.62 17.15 27.21
C GLY A 335 -15.49 15.90 26.32
N LEU A 336 -16.26 14.87 26.67
CA LEU A 336 -16.40 13.67 25.85
C LEU A 336 -16.89 14.03 24.45
N CYS A 337 -16.36 13.35 23.42
CA CYS A 337 -16.92 13.40 22.07
C CYS A 337 -18.15 12.50 22.00
N ASP A 338 -19.21 12.84 21.26
CA ASP A 338 -20.31 11.88 21.10
C ASP A 338 -19.97 10.78 20.09
N GLU A 339 -18.99 11.05 19.25
CA GLU A 339 -18.53 10.23 18.14
C GLU A 339 -17.26 9.46 18.49
N LEU A 340 -17.10 8.28 17.89
CA LEU A 340 -15.88 7.48 17.90
C LEU A 340 -15.66 6.89 16.51
N ILE A 341 -14.44 7.00 16.00
CA ILE A 341 -14.03 6.32 14.79
C ILE A 341 -13.16 5.13 15.18
N ILE A 342 -13.49 3.94 14.67
CA ILE A 342 -12.67 2.74 14.85
C ILE A 342 -12.08 2.39 13.50
N HIS A 343 -10.75 2.40 13.44
CA HIS A 343 -9.98 2.17 12.23
C HIS A 343 -9.36 0.77 12.22
N THR A 344 -9.47 0.09 11.08
CA THR A 344 -8.78 -1.18 10.80
C THR A 344 -7.90 -0.98 9.57
N HIS A 345 -6.60 -1.23 9.72
CA HIS A 345 -5.61 -0.87 8.71
C HIS A 345 -5.57 -1.83 7.51
N GLY A 346 -5.04 -1.35 6.38
CA GLY A 346 -4.69 -2.15 5.21
C GLY A 346 -3.39 -2.97 5.39
N GLY A 347 -2.81 -3.44 4.29
CA GLY A 347 -1.57 -4.24 4.30
C GLY A 347 -1.74 -5.71 3.94
N GLY A 348 -2.78 -6.03 3.15
CA GLY A 348 -2.98 -7.35 2.56
C GLY A 348 -3.14 -8.48 3.58
N PHE A 349 -3.61 -8.18 4.79
CA PHE A 349 -3.71 -9.10 5.93
C PHE A 349 -2.36 -9.61 6.48
N VAL A 350 -1.22 -9.21 5.91
CA VAL A 350 0.09 -9.81 6.17
C VAL A 350 1.14 -8.83 6.70
N SER A 351 0.90 -7.52 6.58
CA SER A 351 1.87 -6.49 6.93
C SER A 351 1.20 -5.22 7.47
N GLN A 352 2.04 -4.29 7.91
CA GLN A 352 1.71 -2.96 8.46
C GLN A 352 1.02 -2.99 9.83
N THR A 353 0.91 -1.80 10.41
CA THR A 353 0.24 -1.53 11.68
C THR A 353 -0.49 -0.18 11.62
N SER A 354 -1.17 0.17 12.71
CA SER A 354 -1.69 1.51 13.00
C SER A 354 -0.65 2.61 12.82
N ARG A 355 0.63 2.32 13.08
CA ARG A 355 1.73 3.28 12.95
C ARG A 355 1.96 3.67 11.49
N SER A 356 1.94 2.70 10.56
CA SER A 356 2.04 2.96 9.10
C SER A 356 0.97 3.95 8.62
N HIS A 357 -0.24 3.84 9.18
CA HIS A 357 -1.43 4.56 8.70
C HIS A 357 -1.61 5.92 9.41
N GLU A 358 -0.75 6.27 10.38
CA GLU A 358 -0.75 7.61 10.99
C GLU A 358 -0.58 8.74 9.96
N ILE A 359 0.04 8.45 8.82
CA ILE A 359 0.30 9.40 7.74
C ILE A 359 -0.96 10.16 7.29
N TYR A 360 -2.10 9.49 7.24
CA TYR A 360 -3.39 10.09 6.91
C TYR A 360 -4.31 10.22 8.14
N LEU A 361 -4.25 9.30 9.11
CA LEU A 361 -5.12 9.33 10.29
C LEU A 361 -4.91 10.58 11.16
N ARG A 362 -3.68 11.11 11.21
CA ARG A 362 -3.38 12.37 11.90
C ARG A 362 -4.14 13.54 11.31
N ASN A 363 -4.21 13.62 9.98
CA ASN A 363 -5.00 14.64 9.31
C ASN A 363 -6.50 14.41 9.58
N TRP A 364 -6.98 13.16 9.48
CA TRP A 364 -8.39 12.86 9.67
C TRP A 364 -8.89 13.23 11.08
N THR A 365 -8.17 12.88 12.15
CA THR A 365 -8.58 13.25 13.53
C THR A 365 -8.53 14.75 13.78
N VAL A 366 -7.65 15.48 13.10
CA VAL A 366 -7.59 16.95 13.17
C VAL A 366 -8.80 17.56 12.45
N THR A 367 -9.06 17.13 11.21
CA THR A 367 -10.11 17.69 10.37
C THR A 367 -11.52 17.35 10.87
N LEU A 368 -11.73 16.11 11.34
CA LEU A 368 -13.01 15.66 11.87
C LEU A 368 -13.21 16.08 13.33
N GLY A 369 -12.12 16.27 14.09
CA GLY A 369 -12.18 16.56 15.52
C GLY A 369 -12.65 15.37 16.39
N VAL A 370 -12.66 14.15 15.83
CA VAL A 370 -13.15 12.92 16.47
C VAL A 370 -11.96 12.03 16.90
N PRO A 371 -12.02 11.39 18.09
CA PRO A 371 -11.03 10.37 18.47
C PRO A 371 -11.06 9.17 17.52
N ILE A 372 -9.88 8.71 17.10
CA ILE A 372 -9.71 7.52 16.26
C ILE A 372 -9.02 6.43 17.07
N LEU A 373 -9.62 5.24 17.15
CA LEU A 373 -9.01 4.04 17.70
C LEU A 373 -8.61 3.10 16.56
N SER A 374 -7.31 2.97 16.29
CA SER A 374 -6.78 2.09 15.25
C SER A 374 -6.35 0.75 15.82
N ILE A 375 -6.81 -0.37 15.25
CA ILE A 375 -6.56 -1.71 15.79
C ILE A 375 -5.36 -2.37 15.09
N ASP A 376 -4.39 -2.86 15.87
CA ASP A 376 -3.24 -3.65 15.40
C ASP A 376 -3.56 -5.15 15.50
N TYR A 377 -4.25 -5.68 14.49
CA TYR A 377 -4.63 -7.09 14.44
C TYR A 377 -3.44 -7.98 14.03
N SER A 378 -3.48 -9.24 14.43
CA SER A 378 -2.45 -10.24 14.11
C SER A 378 -2.45 -10.59 12.63
N LEU A 379 -1.26 -10.72 12.07
CA LEU A 379 -1.04 -10.83 10.63
C LEU A 379 -0.81 -12.28 10.18
N ALA A 380 -1.25 -12.59 8.97
CA ALA A 380 -0.87 -13.80 8.27
C ALA A 380 0.59 -13.73 7.78
N PRO A 381 1.28 -14.88 7.58
CA PRO A 381 0.81 -16.25 7.72
C PRO A 381 0.83 -16.82 9.14
N GLU A 382 1.33 -16.09 10.14
CA GLU A 382 1.40 -16.55 11.54
C GLU A 382 0.00 -16.66 12.17
N ALA A 383 -0.89 -15.75 11.80
CA ALA A 383 -2.27 -15.68 12.25
C ALA A 383 -3.24 -15.55 11.06
N PRO A 384 -3.47 -16.65 10.29
CA PRO A 384 -4.39 -16.62 9.16
C PRO A 384 -5.85 -16.43 9.62
N TYR A 385 -6.76 -16.32 8.65
CA TYR A 385 -8.20 -16.28 8.91
C TYR A 385 -8.62 -17.44 9.85
N PRO A 386 -9.47 -17.21 10.87
CA PRO A 386 -10.23 -15.99 11.17
C PRO A 386 -9.60 -15.08 12.24
N ARG A 387 -8.31 -15.22 12.58
CA ARG A 387 -7.72 -14.56 13.76
C ARG A 387 -7.91 -13.04 13.79
N ALA A 388 -7.58 -12.35 12.70
CA ALA A 388 -7.75 -10.89 12.61
C ALA A 388 -9.21 -10.45 12.83
N LEU A 389 -10.19 -11.19 12.31
CA LEU A 389 -11.61 -10.89 12.50
C LEU A 389 -12.03 -11.04 13.97
N GLU A 390 -11.55 -12.08 14.66
CA GLU A 390 -11.79 -12.26 16.10
C GLU A 390 -11.26 -11.06 16.89
N GLU A 391 -10.03 -10.64 16.62
CA GLU A 391 -9.38 -9.54 17.33
C GLU A 391 -10.04 -8.19 17.09
N VAL A 392 -10.41 -7.88 15.84
CA VAL A 392 -11.09 -6.61 15.54
C VAL A 392 -12.49 -6.58 16.14
N LEU A 393 -13.23 -7.71 16.14
CA LEU A 393 -14.52 -7.80 16.83
C LEU A 393 -14.37 -7.58 18.35
N TYR A 394 -13.36 -8.22 18.96
CA TYR A 394 -13.10 -8.10 20.39
C TYR A 394 -12.68 -6.66 20.76
N ALA A 395 -11.80 -6.04 19.98
CA ALA A 395 -11.39 -4.65 20.18
C ALA A 395 -12.56 -3.66 19.95
N TYR A 396 -13.43 -3.90 18.98
CA TYR A 396 -14.66 -3.13 18.78
C TYR A 396 -15.56 -3.21 20.01
N ALA A 397 -15.81 -4.41 20.53
CA ALA A 397 -16.60 -4.61 21.73
C ALA A 397 -15.97 -3.93 22.96
N TRP A 398 -14.66 -4.02 23.11
CA TRP A 398 -13.91 -3.37 24.18
C TRP A 398 -14.05 -1.84 24.08
N ALA A 399 -13.94 -1.29 22.87
CA ALA A 399 -14.10 0.14 22.62
C ALA A 399 -15.49 0.64 23.02
N LEU A 400 -16.56 -0.12 22.74
CA LEU A 400 -17.91 0.23 23.19
C LEU A 400 -18.05 0.29 24.72
N LYS A 401 -17.43 -0.66 25.43
CA LYS A 401 -17.47 -0.73 26.90
C LYS A 401 -16.65 0.39 27.55
N HIS A 402 -15.53 0.77 26.95
CA HIS A 402 -14.54 1.67 27.55
C HIS A 402 -14.49 3.07 26.91
N ALA A 403 -15.43 3.40 26.02
CA ALA A 403 -15.43 4.66 25.29
C ALA A 403 -15.31 5.89 26.20
N ASN A 404 -16.11 5.94 27.27
CA ASN A 404 -16.23 7.10 28.17
C ASN A 404 -15.13 7.15 29.24
N THR A 405 -14.48 6.02 29.53
CA THR A 405 -13.49 5.89 30.60
C THR A 405 -12.06 5.92 30.10
N LEU A 406 -11.82 5.46 28.85
CA LEU A 406 -10.46 5.38 28.28
C LEU A 406 -10.30 6.10 26.93
N LEU A 407 -11.37 6.29 26.14
CA LEU A 407 -11.25 6.81 24.76
C LEU A 407 -11.72 8.27 24.61
N GLY A 408 -12.22 8.88 25.69
CA GLY A 408 -12.76 10.24 25.68
C GLY A 408 -13.96 10.43 24.75
N SER A 409 -14.77 9.39 24.56
CA SER A 409 -15.98 9.41 23.73
C SER A 409 -17.18 8.82 24.49
N THR A 410 -18.41 9.25 24.21
CA THR A 410 -19.61 8.55 24.68
C THR A 410 -19.97 7.37 23.77
N ALA A 411 -19.33 7.27 22.60
CA ALA A 411 -19.65 6.31 21.54
C ALA A 411 -21.15 6.30 21.18
N LYS A 412 -21.86 7.44 21.29
CA LYS A 412 -23.23 7.58 20.79
C LYS A 412 -23.30 7.40 19.27
N LYS A 413 -22.24 7.75 18.55
CA LYS A 413 -22.07 7.47 17.12
C LYS A 413 -20.74 6.77 16.88
N VAL A 414 -20.77 5.57 16.31
CA VAL A 414 -19.56 4.78 16.02
C VAL A 414 -19.46 4.51 14.53
N ILE A 415 -18.38 4.98 13.90
CA ILE A 415 -18.10 4.73 12.48
C ILE A 415 -16.91 3.79 12.35
N LEU A 416 -17.10 2.68 11.64
CA LEU A 416 -15.98 1.86 11.20
C LEU A 416 -15.35 2.48 9.97
N VAL A 417 -14.03 2.59 9.97
CA VAL A 417 -13.25 3.04 8.81
C VAL A 417 -12.14 2.03 8.54
N GLY A 418 -11.85 1.76 7.28
CA GLY A 418 -10.73 0.88 6.95
C GLY A 418 -10.36 0.93 5.48
N ASP A 419 -9.10 0.68 5.18
CA ASP A 419 -8.59 0.68 3.82
C ASP A 419 -8.10 -0.72 3.42
N SER A 420 -8.29 -1.08 2.16
CA SER A 420 -7.92 -2.40 1.62
C SER A 420 -8.46 -3.54 2.52
N ALA A 421 -7.59 -4.45 2.96
CA ALA A 421 -7.88 -5.55 3.89
C ALA A 421 -8.68 -5.11 5.14
N GLY A 422 -8.44 -3.93 5.69
CA GLY A 422 -9.15 -3.46 6.88
C GLY A 422 -10.63 -3.16 6.62
N GLY A 423 -10.97 -2.70 5.41
CA GLY A 423 -12.36 -2.55 4.97
C GLY A 423 -13.10 -3.88 4.89
N ASN A 424 -12.41 -4.94 4.42
CA ASN A 424 -12.96 -6.30 4.40
C ASN A 424 -13.26 -6.81 5.83
N ILE A 425 -12.30 -6.70 6.75
CA ILE A 425 -12.46 -7.16 8.13
C ILE A 425 -13.62 -6.43 8.81
N ASN A 426 -13.76 -5.12 8.60
CA ASN A 426 -14.85 -4.32 9.17
C ASN A 426 -16.25 -4.81 8.73
N LEU A 427 -16.41 -5.27 7.49
CA LEU A 427 -17.66 -5.90 7.04
C LEU A 427 -17.92 -7.21 7.78
N GLY A 428 -16.89 -8.03 7.98
CA GLY A 428 -16.98 -9.24 8.81
C GLY A 428 -17.41 -8.93 10.25
N VAL A 429 -16.86 -7.87 10.85
CA VAL A 429 -17.23 -7.41 12.20
C VAL A 429 -18.71 -7.02 12.27
N ILE A 430 -19.22 -6.29 11.27
CA ILE A 430 -20.65 -5.95 11.20
C ILE A 430 -21.53 -7.21 11.22
N PHE A 431 -21.17 -8.22 10.42
CA PHE A 431 -21.90 -9.49 10.41
C PHE A 431 -21.79 -10.24 11.74
N ARG A 432 -20.63 -10.19 12.41
CA ARG A 432 -20.46 -10.77 13.75
C ARG A 432 -21.29 -10.03 14.80
N CYS A 433 -21.40 -8.71 14.73
CA CYS A 433 -22.28 -7.94 15.60
C CYS A 433 -23.75 -8.38 15.43
N MET A 434 -24.19 -8.66 14.19
CA MET A 434 -25.52 -9.20 13.93
C MET A 434 -25.71 -10.59 14.55
N GLN A 435 -24.73 -11.48 14.40
CA GLN A 435 -24.79 -12.83 14.97
C GLN A 435 -24.82 -12.83 16.50
N LEU A 436 -24.07 -11.93 17.14
CA LEU A 436 -23.99 -11.80 18.60
C LEU A 436 -25.13 -10.94 19.17
N ASN A 437 -26.01 -10.39 18.32
CA ASN A 437 -27.06 -9.44 18.70
C ASN A 437 -26.55 -8.25 19.53
N ILE A 438 -25.34 -7.76 19.25
CA ILE A 438 -24.77 -6.56 19.89
C ILE A 438 -24.95 -5.33 18.99
N ARG A 439 -24.74 -4.14 19.57
CA ARG A 439 -24.78 -2.88 18.83
C ARG A 439 -23.80 -2.90 17.64
N LYS A 440 -24.36 -2.74 16.44
CA LYS A 440 -23.61 -2.50 15.19
C LYS A 440 -23.05 -1.06 15.15
N PRO A 441 -22.00 -0.79 14.38
CA PRO A 441 -21.60 0.58 14.09
C PRO A 441 -22.71 1.31 13.33
N ASP A 442 -22.76 2.63 13.46
CA ASP A 442 -23.77 3.50 12.87
C ASP A 442 -23.49 3.81 11.38
N GLY A 443 -22.28 3.50 10.90
CA GLY A 443 -21.87 3.65 9.52
C GLY A 443 -20.52 2.98 9.25
N ILE A 444 -20.22 2.75 7.97
CA ILE A 444 -18.93 2.22 7.52
C ILE A 444 -18.40 3.01 6.33
N PHE A 445 -17.13 3.43 6.43
CA PHE A 445 -16.35 3.93 5.30
C PHE A 445 -15.28 2.90 4.95
N MET A 446 -15.15 2.59 3.66
CA MET A 446 -14.09 1.71 3.17
C MET A 446 -13.44 2.26 1.90
N ALA A 447 -12.11 2.20 1.86
CA ALA A 447 -11.33 2.58 0.70
C ALA A 447 -10.73 1.34 0.03
N TYR A 448 -10.96 1.16 -1.27
CA TYR A 448 -10.38 0.16 -2.18
C TYR A 448 -10.33 -1.25 -1.57
N ALA A 449 -11.44 -1.68 -0.94
CA ALA A 449 -11.47 -2.90 -0.15
C ALA A 449 -11.76 -4.16 -1.01
N PRO A 450 -11.01 -5.25 -0.82
CA PRO A 450 -11.30 -6.53 -1.46
C PRO A 450 -12.47 -7.22 -0.74
N VAL A 451 -13.70 -7.01 -1.19
CA VAL A 451 -14.90 -7.63 -0.58
C VAL A 451 -15.14 -9.08 -1.03
N ARG A 452 -14.39 -9.54 -2.04
CA ARG A 452 -14.42 -10.92 -2.51
C ARG A 452 -12.99 -11.49 -2.45
N ILE A 453 -12.72 -12.25 -1.39
CA ILE A 453 -11.41 -12.86 -1.11
C ILE A 453 -11.29 -14.16 -1.92
N GLU A 454 -11.32 -14.03 -3.24
CA GLU A 454 -11.18 -15.10 -4.22
C GLU A 454 -10.62 -14.48 -5.49
N PHE A 455 -9.68 -15.15 -6.17
CA PHE A 455 -9.01 -14.60 -7.36
C PHE A 455 -9.61 -15.12 -8.69
N ILE A 456 -10.93 -14.94 -8.86
CA ILE A 456 -11.63 -15.10 -10.15
C ILE A 456 -11.23 -14.06 -11.21
N PRO A 457 -11.40 -14.36 -12.51
CA PRO A 457 -11.26 -13.37 -13.57
C PRO A 457 -12.19 -12.16 -13.42
N SER A 458 -11.64 -10.95 -13.55
CA SER A 458 -12.40 -9.72 -13.78
C SER A 458 -11.53 -8.70 -14.55
N PRO A 459 -12.14 -7.75 -15.28
CA PRO A 459 -11.43 -6.67 -15.95
C PRO A 459 -10.44 -5.93 -15.04
N SER A 460 -10.86 -5.50 -13.85
CA SER A 460 -9.99 -4.75 -12.92
C SER A 460 -8.82 -5.58 -12.41
N ARG A 461 -8.99 -6.90 -12.20
CA ARG A 461 -7.91 -7.76 -11.70
C ARG A 461 -6.75 -7.91 -12.69
N MET A 462 -6.98 -7.67 -13.98
CA MET A 462 -5.87 -7.56 -14.94
C MET A 462 -4.97 -6.34 -14.68
N LEU A 463 -5.44 -5.31 -13.96
CA LEU A 463 -4.61 -4.15 -13.62
C LEU A 463 -3.40 -4.54 -12.76
N CYS A 464 -3.43 -5.69 -12.07
CA CYS A 464 -2.27 -6.30 -11.41
C CYS A 464 -1.05 -6.50 -12.33
N LEU A 465 -1.23 -6.53 -13.66
CA LEU A 465 -0.13 -6.59 -14.63
C LEU A 465 0.61 -5.25 -14.76
N THR A 466 -0.07 -4.17 -14.40
CA THR A 466 0.38 -2.78 -14.58
C THR A 466 0.64 -2.06 -13.26
N ASP A 467 0.17 -2.61 -12.14
CA ASP A 467 0.19 -1.99 -10.82
C ASP A 467 1.55 -2.18 -10.12
N PRO A 468 2.29 -1.10 -9.81
CA PRO A 468 3.59 -1.16 -9.15
C PRO A 468 3.57 -1.51 -7.66
N LEU A 469 2.40 -1.46 -7.01
CA LEU A 469 2.23 -1.67 -5.58
C LEU A 469 1.59 -3.03 -5.27
N LEU A 470 0.64 -3.46 -6.10
CA LEU A 470 -0.11 -4.70 -5.94
C LEU A 470 -0.03 -5.60 -7.18
N PRO A 471 1.18 -6.05 -7.57
CA PRO A 471 1.33 -6.92 -8.71
C PRO A 471 0.75 -8.31 -8.44
N PHE A 472 0.48 -9.03 -9.52
CA PHE A 472 -0.24 -10.31 -9.52
C PHE A 472 0.23 -11.31 -8.46
N GLY A 473 1.54 -11.59 -8.37
CA GLY A 473 2.05 -12.57 -7.42
C GLY A 473 2.05 -12.08 -5.97
N PHE A 474 2.08 -10.77 -5.71
CA PHE A 474 1.93 -10.25 -4.34
C PHE A 474 0.50 -10.48 -3.86
N MET A 475 -0.50 -10.15 -4.68
CA MET A 475 -1.90 -10.36 -4.33
C MET A 475 -2.19 -11.84 -4.05
N LEU A 476 -1.76 -12.75 -4.92
CA LEU A 476 -1.98 -14.19 -4.72
C LEU A 476 -1.27 -14.74 -3.48
N ARG A 477 -0.08 -14.24 -3.14
CA ARG A 477 0.65 -14.67 -1.95
C ARG A 477 0.02 -14.15 -0.67
N CYS A 478 -0.50 -12.92 -0.67
CA CYS A 478 -1.30 -12.39 0.44
C CYS A 478 -2.55 -13.24 0.65
N LEU A 479 -3.29 -13.53 -0.44
CA LEU A 479 -4.47 -14.37 -0.42
C LEU A 479 -4.17 -15.77 0.14
N LYS A 480 -3.09 -16.40 -0.36
CA LYS A 480 -2.64 -17.71 0.11
C LYS A 480 -2.25 -17.68 1.57
N ALA A 481 -1.46 -16.69 2.01
CA ALA A 481 -1.02 -16.57 3.39
C ALA A 481 -2.22 -16.38 4.35
N TYR A 482 -3.23 -15.62 3.92
CA TYR A 482 -4.40 -15.35 4.76
C TYR A 482 -5.36 -16.54 4.87
N ILE A 483 -5.50 -17.36 3.82
CA ILE A 483 -6.43 -18.49 3.79
C ILE A 483 -5.78 -19.82 4.20
N ALA A 484 -4.51 -20.04 3.84
CA ALA A 484 -3.88 -21.35 4.01
C ALA A 484 -3.56 -21.64 5.47
N ASP A 485 -4.16 -22.70 6.02
CA ASP A 485 -3.79 -23.27 7.32
C ASP A 485 -2.44 -23.98 7.17
N ASN A 486 -1.34 -23.27 7.40
CA ASN A 486 0.01 -23.83 7.43
C ASN A 486 0.24 -24.64 8.72
N LYS A 487 -0.61 -25.65 9.00
CA LYS A 487 -0.28 -26.69 9.97
C LYS A 487 0.89 -27.49 9.41
N LYS A 488 2.12 -27.07 9.73
CA LYS A 488 3.27 -27.99 9.69
C LYS A 488 2.89 -29.20 10.57
N PRO A 489 3.12 -30.45 10.12
CA PRO A 489 2.95 -31.59 11.01
C PRO A 489 3.90 -31.39 12.19
N THR A 490 3.35 -31.22 13.38
CA THR A 490 4.09 -31.13 14.64
C THR A 490 4.95 -32.38 14.77
N ARG A 491 6.25 -32.24 14.49
CA ARG A 491 7.25 -33.10 15.09
C ARG A 491 7.49 -32.55 16.49
N GLU A 492 7.03 -33.26 17.49
CA GLU A 492 7.50 -33.11 18.86
C GLU A 492 9.02 -33.24 18.84
N HIS A 493 9.74 -32.15 19.14
CA HIS A 493 11.06 -32.19 19.76
C HIS A 493 11.37 -30.82 20.39
N GLU A 494 11.18 -30.82 21.72
CA GLU A 494 12.01 -30.25 22.79
C GLU A 494 12.70 -28.89 22.58
N ASN A 495 12.24 -27.94 23.41
CA ASN A 495 12.86 -26.73 23.94
C ASN A 495 14.36 -26.51 23.64
N GLU A 496 14.64 -25.48 22.83
CA GLU A 496 15.80 -24.61 23.03
C GLU A 496 15.34 -23.14 22.98
N ASP A 497 15.54 -22.43 24.09
CA ASP A 497 15.23 -21.02 24.28
C ASP A 497 16.03 -20.13 23.31
N VAL A 498 15.39 -19.72 22.22
CA VAL A 498 15.88 -18.60 21.40
C VAL A 498 15.21 -17.33 21.91
N LYS A 499 15.96 -16.54 22.70
CA LYS A 499 15.57 -15.17 23.08
C LYS A 499 15.37 -14.34 21.81
N SER A 500 14.13 -13.99 21.51
CA SER A 500 13.83 -12.84 20.65
C SER A 500 14.03 -11.58 21.48
N ASP A 501 14.86 -10.67 20.99
CA ASP A 501 14.94 -9.31 21.50
C ASP A 501 13.66 -8.55 21.09
N THR A 502 12.54 -8.91 21.71
CA THR A 502 11.36 -8.05 21.85
C THR A 502 11.62 -7.17 23.06
N GLU A 503 11.67 -5.85 22.87
CA GLU A 503 11.64 -4.89 23.97
C GLU A 503 10.50 -5.28 24.92
N SER A 504 10.82 -5.62 26.17
CA SER A 504 9.82 -5.93 27.18
C SER A 504 9.11 -4.63 27.55
N PHE A 505 7.93 -4.41 26.98
CA PHE A 505 7.02 -3.41 27.48
C PHE A 505 6.39 -3.95 28.78
N ALA A 506 6.43 -3.16 29.84
CA ALA A 506 5.76 -3.51 31.09
C ALA A 506 4.25 -3.64 30.83
N GLU A 507 3.68 -4.78 31.19
CA GLU A 507 2.24 -5.00 31.19
C GLU A 507 1.61 -4.03 32.20
N VAL A 508 0.86 -3.04 31.71
CA VAL A 508 0.11 -2.09 32.53
C VAL A 508 -1.31 -2.65 32.67
N SER A 509 -1.78 -2.87 33.90
CA SER A 509 -3.09 -3.46 34.18
C SER A 509 -4.23 -2.51 33.75
N GLU A 510 -5.42 -3.05 33.46
CA GLU A 510 -6.64 -2.24 33.25
C GLU A 510 -6.89 -1.27 34.42
N SER A 511 -6.57 -1.70 35.64
CA SER A 511 -6.64 -0.87 36.85
C SER A 511 -5.68 0.33 36.82
N ASP A 512 -4.48 0.16 36.26
CA ASP A 512 -3.48 1.22 36.12
C ASP A 512 -3.87 2.23 35.03
N LEU A 513 -4.46 1.76 33.92
CA LEU A 513 -4.98 2.62 32.85
C LEU A 513 -6.16 3.48 33.33
N ILE A 514 -7.06 2.89 34.12
CA ILE A 514 -8.18 3.59 34.75
C ILE A 514 -7.65 4.60 35.79
N ALA A 515 -6.65 4.25 36.59
CA ALA A 515 -6.02 5.17 37.56
C ALA A 515 -5.30 6.35 36.89
N LEU A 516 -4.67 6.13 35.74
CA LEU A 516 -4.07 7.17 34.89
C LEU A 516 -5.12 8.10 34.27
N ALA A 517 -6.31 7.57 33.93
CA ALA A 517 -7.43 8.34 33.38
C ALA A 517 -8.23 9.09 34.46
N LEU A 518 -8.23 8.60 35.70
CA LEU A 518 -9.06 9.07 36.82
C LEU A 518 -8.29 9.80 37.94
N SER A 519 -7.10 10.35 37.72
CA SER A 519 -6.44 11.18 38.75
C SER A 519 -6.85 12.66 38.67
N PRO A 520 -7.76 13.15 39.53
CA PRO A 520 -7.88 14.58 39.82
C PRO A 520 -7.41 14.96 41.24
N ASN A 521 -6.84 16.17 41.31
CA ASN A 521 -6.61 17.06 42.46
C ASN A 521 -5.25 16.90 43.18
N GLY A 522 -4.54 17.97 43.56
CA GLY A 522 -4.82 19.41 43.54
C GLY A 522 -3.92 20.09 44.59
N ASP A 523 -3.50 21.33 44.33
CA ASP A 523 -2.81 22.19 45.29
C ASP A 523 -3.63 22.35 46.60
N GLY A 524 -2.97 22.18 47.76
CA GLY A 524 -3.58 22.46 49.06
C GLY A 524 -2.83 21.91 50.29
N ALA A 525 -1.77 22.61 50.70
CA ALA A 525 -1.22 22.79 52.07
C ALA A 525 -1.10 21.62 53.10
N ASN A 526 0.17 21.41 53.49
CA ASN A 526 0.76 21.05 54.80
C ASN A 526 0.59 19.67 55.47
N ASP A 527 1.77 19.23 55.95
CA ASP A 527 2.16 18.26 56.98
C ASP A 527 2.18 16.74 56.68
N ASP A 528 3.42 16.28 56.45
CA ASP A 528 4.08 15.09 56.99
C ASP A 528 3.24 13.82 57.23
N GLN A 529 3.36 12.85 56.33
CA GLN A 529 3.93 11.54 56.65
C GLN A 529 4.24 10.71 55.39
N LYS A 530 5.51 10.32 55.27
CA LYS A 530 6.08 9.43 54.24
C LYS A 530 5.35 8.09 54.15
N LEU A 531 5.01 7.64 52.93
CA LEU A 531 5.23 6.25 52.54
C LEU A 531 5.43 6.05 51.02
N VAL A 532 6.66 5.62 50.71
CA VAL A 532 7.18 4.86 49.56
C VAL A 532 6.83 5.33 48.13
N SER A 533 7.75 6.08 47.55
CA SER A 533 7.87 6.40 46.12
C SER A 533 8.52 5.25 45.33
N LEU A 534 7.88 4.81 44.25
CA LEU A 534 8.54 4.10 43.13
C LEU A 534 9.00 5.13 42.08
N PRO A 535 10.15 4.92 41.40
CA PRO A 535 10.80 5.97 40.64
C PRO A 535 10.07 6.27 39.32
N SER A 536 9.74 7.54 39.16
CA SER A 536 9.35 8.18 37.91
C SER A 536 10.60 8.40 37.04
N ASP A 537 10.82 7.58 36.02
CA ASP A 537 11.73 7.93 34.93
C ASP A 537 10.92 8.23 33.67
N SER A 538 10.59 9.52 33.55
CA SER A 538 10.26 10.14 32.28
C SER A 538 11.34 11.18 31.98
N THR A 539 11.81 11.16 30.73
CA THR A 539 12.67 12.14 30.04
C THR A 539 14.19 12.05 30.25
N LEU A 540 14.88 11.50 29.24
CA LEU A 540 16.26 11.88 28.90
C LEU A 540 16.32 12.37 27.46
N ASN A 541 16.07 13.67 27.31
CA ASN A 541 16.81 14.52 26.37
C ASN A 541 17.30 15.72 27.18
N SER A 542 18.53 15.68 27.68
CA SER A 542 19.33 16.91 27.85
C SER A 542 20.82 16.58 27.85
N VAL A 543 21.53 17.24 26.94
CA VAL A 543 22.98 17.33 26.88
C VAL A 543 23.39 18.42 27.88
N SER A 544 24.38 18.14 28.72
CA SER A 544 24.94 19.14 29.64
C SER A 544 26.12 19.87 29.00
N LEU A 545 26.08 21.21 29.03
CA LEU A 545 27.15 22.13 28.63
C LEU A 545 27.91 22.59 29.89
N THR A 546 29.23 22.59 29.86
CA THR A 546 30.07 23.31 30.83
C THR A 546 30.61 24.60 30.20
N GLU A 547 30.49 25.70 30.94
CA GLU A 547 30.83 27.08 30.58
C GLU A 547 32.33 27.32 30.37
N VAL A 548 32.69 28.07 29.32
CA VAL A 548 33.73 29.11 29.34
C VAL A 548 33.31 30.24 28.39
N ASP A 549 33.49 31.47 28.87
CA ASP A 549 33.08 32.78 28.36
C ASP A 549 33.27 33.08 26.85
N GLY A 550 32.37 33.95 26.36
CA GLY A 550 32.75 35.01 25.42
C GLY A 550 32.27 34.91 23.97
N ALA A 551 31.27 35.73 23.65
CA ALA A 551 30.99 36.37 22.36
C ALA A 551 30.43 35.55 21.16
N GLU A 552 29.29 36.07 20.68
CA GLU A 552 28.68 36.01 19.33
C GLU A 552 28.15 34.68 18.74
N CYS A 553 26.87 34.72 18.35
CA CYS A 553 26.15 33.70 17.59
C CYS A 553 26.68 33.59 16.14
N PRO A 554 26.93 32.37 15.60
CA PRO A 554 26.15 31.93 14.43
C PRO A 554 25.96 30.40 14.18
N LYS A 555 24.82 30.07 13.55
CA LYS A 555 24.57 29.07 12.45
C LYS A 555 24.34 27.56 12.75
N ALA A 556 23.06 27.18 12.62
CA ALA A 556 22.54 25.82 12.35
C ALA A 556 22.92 25.23 10.97
N GLN A 557 23.82 25.88 10.21
CA GLN A 557 24.35 25.39 8.92
C GLN A 557 25.61 24.51 9.05
N ALA A 558 26.18 24.36 10.26
CA ALA A 558 27.43 23.64 10.46
C ALA A 558 27.26 22.10 10.47
N LYS A 559 26.16 21.57 11.04
CA LYS A 559 25.96 20.11 11.17
C LYS A 559 25.67 19.41 9.82
N SER A 560 25.00 20.06 8.87
CA SER A 560 24.80 19.50 7.52
C SER A 560 26.09 19.46 6.69
N ARG A 561 26.99 20.45 6.88
CA ARG A 561 28.32 20.47 6.25
C ARG A 561 29.25 19.41 6.80
N GLU A 562 29.11 19.02 8.07
CA GLU A 562 29.96 18.01 8.69
C GLU A 562 29.69 16.58 8.15
N TYR A 563 28.42 16.25 7.87
CA TYR A 563 28.04 14.98 7.22
C TYR A 563 28.40 14.95 5.73
N ILE A 564 28.24 16.07 5.02
CA ILE A 564 28.69 16.21 3.63
C ILE A 564 30.23 16.15 3.55
N ASN A 565 30.96 16.76 4.49
CA ASN A 565 32.42 16.68 4.55
C ASN A 565 32.91 15.28 4.95
N ARG A 566 32.19 14.54 5.81
CA ARG A 566 32.49 13.13 6.09
C ARG A 566 32.29 12.25 4.85
N PHE A 567 31.22 12.49 4.09
CA PHE A 567 30.97 11.79 2.82
C PHE A 567 32.00 12.15 1.75
N LEU A 568 32.39 13.43 1.62
CA LEU A 568 33.42 13.89 0.68
C LEU A 568 34.84 13.46 1.08
N ASN A 569 35.17 13.37 2.38
CA ASN A 569 36.44 12.81 2.84
C ASN A 569 36.52 11.30 2.60
N MET A 570 35.40 10.60 2.72
CA MET A 570 35.29 9.18 2.33
C MET A 570 35.45 9.00 0.81
N TYR A 571 35.02 9.98 0.01
CA TYR A 571 35.22 10.04 -1.45
C TYR A 571 36.64 10.42 -1.88
N ARG A 572 37.37 11.24 -1.09
CA ARG A 572 38.79 11.54 -1.34
C ARG A 572 39.72 10.40 -0.91
N ASN A 573 39.36 9.67 0.15
CA ASN A 573 40.15 8.56 0.68
C ASN A 573 39.91 7.22 -0.05
N SER A 574 38.99 7.16 -1.02
CA SER A 574 38.73 5.98 -1.86
C SER A 574 39.63 5.89 -3.11
N GLY A 575 40.66 6.75 -3.22
CA GLY A 575 41.81 6.52 -4.11
C GLY A 575 41.56 6.68 -5.61
N LEU A 576 40.49 7.36 -6.04
CA LEU A 576 40.24 7.70 -7.45
C LEU A 576 40.52 9.18 -7.72
N ALA A 577 41.75 9.61 -7.47
CA ALA A 577 42.25 10.91 -7.93
C ALA A 577 43.76 10.86 -8.19
N SER A 578 44.18 10.23 -9.30
CA SER A 578 45.32 10.67 -10.13
C SER A 578 45.67 9.64 -11.21
N THR A 579 45.80 10.15 -12.43
CA THR A 579 46.34 9.50 -13.63
C THR A 579 47.86 9.28 -13.54
N SER A 580 48.35 8.06 -13.82
CA SER A 580 49.56 7.73 -14.62
C SER A 580 50.07 6.30 -14.38
N SER A 581 50.17 5.47 -15.42
CA SER A 581 50.98 4.23 -15.50
C SER A 581 52.50 4.56 -15.43
N PRO A 582 53.49 3.64 -15.19
CA PRO A 582 53.56 2.24 -15.68
C PRO A 582 54.29 1.14 -14.82
N VAL A 583 54.10 -0.12 -15.25
CA VAL A 583 55.06 -1.28 -15.31
C VAL A 583 55.81 -1.80 -14.06
N ALA A 584 55.57 -3.08 -13.67
CA ALA A 584 56.57 -4.20 -13.62
C ALA A 584 56.25 -5.33 -12.60
N MET A 585 56.28 -6.57 -13.12
CA MET A 585 56.81 -7.86 -12.60
C MET A 585 56.48 -8.47 -11.22
N ASN A 586 55.97 -9.72 -11.30
CA ASN A 586 56.31 -10.97 -10.59
C ASN A 586 56.90 -10.93 -9.17
N GLY A 587 56.31 -11.74 -8.27
CA GLY A 587 56.98 -12.26 -7.08
C GLY A 587 56.08 -13.04 -6.13
N SER A 588 56.07 -14.36 -6.26
CA SER A 588 55.53 -15.30 -5.27
C SER A 588 56.36 -15.31 -3.99
N VAL A 589 55.77 -15.09 -2.80
CA VAL A 589 56.30 -15.64 -1.54
C VAL A 589 55.15 -15.93 -0.56
N ASN A 590 55.08 -17.18 -0.15
CA ASN A 590 54.25 -17.71 0.92
C ASN A 590 54.97 -17.46 2.27
N ARG A 591 54.30 -16.90 3.29
CA ARG A 591 54.77 -16.96 4.68
C ARG A 591 53.64 -16.76 5.70
N ASN A 592 53.40 -17.82 6.47
CA ASN A 592 52.62 -17.83 7.71
C ASN A 592 53.24 -16.89 8.76
N GLY A 593 52.39 -16.16 9.48
CA GLY A 593 52.74 -15.40 10.67
C GLY A 593 51.49 -14.83 11.35
N ASN A 594 51.20 -15.34 12.54
CA ASN A 594 50.04 -15.05 13.38
C ASN A 594 50.01 -13.60 13.93
N ASN A 595 48.83 -13.25 14.43
CA ASN A 595 48.45 -12.11 15.30
C ASN A 595 48.19 -10.74 14.66
N SER A 596 46.90 -10.43 14.46
CA SER A 596 46.30 -9.22 15.02
C SER A 596 44.78 -9.38 15.16
N GLY A 597 44.24 -8.89 16.27
CA GLY A 597 42.86 -9.12 16.69
C GLY A 597 41.82 -8.63 15.69
N GLN A 598 40.90 -9.52 15.30
CA GLN A 598 39.68 -9.14 14.62
C GLN A 598 38.72 -8.54 15.65
N SER A 599 38.58 -7.20 15.62
CA SER A 599 37.43 -6.55 16.23
C SER A 599 36.17 -7.01 15.49
N ASN A 600 35.35 -7.84 16.12
CA ASN A 600 33.97 -8.10 15.72
C ASN A 600 33.16 -6.81 15.95
N LYS A 601 33.22 -5.87 14.99
CA LYS A 601 32.26 -4.78 14.93
C LYS A 601 31.04 -5.26 14.15
N SER A 602 30.03 -5.72 14.88
CA SER A 602 28.66 -5.79 14.38
C SER A 602 28.17 -4.36 14.11
N TRP A 603 27.54 -4.15 12.96
CA TRP A 603 26.88 -2.90 12.63
C TRP A 603 25.39 -3.14 12.54
N SER A 604 24.60 -2.28 13.19
CA SER A 604 23.15 -2.25 13.04
C SER A 604 22.72 -1.15 12.08
N LEU A 605 21.90 -1.49 11.09
CA LEU A 605 21.19 -0.56 10.24
C LEU A 605 19.71 -0.98 10.27
N PHE A 606 18.79 -0.08 10.62
CA PHE A 606 17.36 -0.40 10.72
C PHE A 606 17.00 -1.54 11.69
N GLY A 607 17.75 -1.67 12.80
CA GLY A 607 17.53 -2.74 13.79
C GLY A 607 18.08 -4.12 13.41
N TRP A 608 18.69 -4.26 12.23
CA TRP A 608 19.27 -5.53 11.77
C TRP A 608 20.77 -5.59 12.06
N SER A 609 21.23 -6.65 12.76
CA SER A 609 22.65 -6.90 13.04
C SER A 609 23.33 -7.56 11.82
N PHE A 610 24.18 -6.81 11.11
CA PHE A 610 24.92 -7.28 9.94
C PHE A 610 26.28 -7.86 10.36
N GLY A 611 26.25 -9.02 11.01
CA GLY A 611 27.41 -9.89 11.15
C GLY A 611 27.52 -10.88 9.99
N ARG A 612 28.73 -11.39 9.72
CA ARG A 612 28.98 -12.45 8.72
C ARG A 612 28.20 -13.70 9.15
N ARG A 613 26.98 -13.90 8.62
CA ARG A 613 26.14 -15.09 8.91
C ARG A 613 26.75 -16.34 8.27
N SER A 614 26.67 -17.46 8.99
CA SER A 614 27.15 -18.77 8.56
C SER A 614 26.38 -19.26 7.32
N SER A 615 27.03 -20.08 6.48
CA SER A 615 26.61 -20.46 5.12
C SER A 615 25.35 -21.34 5.00
N LYS A 616 24.45 -21.36 5.99
CA LYS A 616 23.23 -22.19 5.99
C LYS A 616 21.92 -21.43 5.73
N ASP A 617 21.94 -20.09 5.73
CA ASP A 617 20.75 -19.23 5.52
C ASP A 617 20.89 -18.30 4.29
N SER A 618 21.20 -18.83 3.11
CA SER A 618 21.13 -18.04 1.86
C SER A 618 19.70 -18.05 1.31
N ARG A 619 19.04 -16.89 1.31
CA ARG A 619 17.74 -16.70 0.65
C ARG A 619 17.98 -16.56 -0.86
N GLU A 620 17.98 -17.66 -1.61
CA GLU A 620 18.12 -17.59 -3.06
C GLU A 620 16.75 -17.37 -3.74
N LEU A 621 16.72 -16.44 -4.70
CA LEU A 621 15.57 -16.22 -5.57
C LEU A 621 15.56 -17.33 -6.62
N ASN A 622 14.73 -18.36 -6.43
CA ASN A 622 14.66 -19.48 -7.37
C ASN A 622 13.93 -19.06 -8.66
N MET A 623 14.70 -18.76 -9.72
CA MET A 623 14.21 -18.36 -11.04
C MET A 623 13.87 -19.55 -11.96
N GLU A 624 14.18 -20.79 -11.56
CA GLU A 624 13.96 -21.99 -12.40
C GLU A 624 12.52 -22.52 -12.30
N ASN A 625 11.78 -22.13 -11.27
CA ASN A 625 10.37 -22.44 -11.14
C ASN A 625 9.54 -21.32 -11.81
N VAL A 626 9.17 -21.53 -13.08
CA VAL A 626 7.98 -20.89 -13.68
C VAL A 626 6.84 -21.06 -12.67
N ILE A 627 6.01 -20.03 -12.45
CA ILE A 627 4.80 -20.11 -11.60
C ILE A 627 4.13 -21.45 -11.90
N SER A 628 4.30 -22.44 -11.01
CA SER A 628 3.58 -23.68 -11.17
C SER A 628 2.16 -23.30 -10.82
N SER A 629 1.23 -23.47 -11.77
CA SER A 629 -0.18 -23.23 -11.54
C SER A 629 -0.68 -23.97 -10.29
N GLU A 630 0.02 -25.03 -9.88
CA GLU A 630 -0.18 -25.81 -8.66
C GLU A 630 0.04 -25.01 -7.34
N GLU A 631 0.97 -24.04 -7.28
CA GLU A 631 1.22 -23.26 -6.05
C GLU A 631 0.00 -22.41 -5.64
N PHE A 632 -0.82 -22.05 -6.63
CA PHE A 632 -1.96 -21.12 -6.51
C PHE A 632 -3.32 -21.80 -6.68
N VAL A 633 -3.37 -23.14 -6.73
CA VAL A 633 -4.60 -23.92 -6.62
C VAL A 633 -4.80 -24.28 -5.16
N PHE A 634 -5.60 -23.47 -4.46
CA PHE A 634 -6.04 -23.77 -3.10
C PHE A 634 -7.53 -23.50 -2.95
N ALA A 635 -8.21 -24.31 -2.14
CA ALA A 635 -9.64 -24.16 -1.90
C ALA A 635 -9.89 -22.95 -0.99
N ILE A 636 -10.75 -22.05 -1.44
CA ILE A 636 -11.15 -20.86 -0.68
C ILE A 636 -12.52 -21.14 -0.06
N PRO A 637 -12.68 -21.04 1.26
CA PRO A 637 -13.99 -21.19 1.89
C PRO A 637 -14.98 -20.15 1.36
N LYS A 638 -16.19 -20.59 0.97
CA LYS A 638 -17.33 -19.70 0.69
C LYS A 638 -17.94 -19.19 2.00
N ASP A 639 -17.13 -18.51 2.79
CA ASP A 639 -17.51 -17.95 4.09
C ASP A 639 -17.85 -16.45 3.94
N PRO A 640 -19.08 -16.01 4.24
CA PRO A 640 -19.47 -14.59 4.26
C PRO A 640 -18.60 -13.67 5.10
N PHE A 641 -17.97 -14.18 6.16
CA PHE A 641 -17.08 -13.40 7.03
C PHE A 641 -15.70 -13.18 6.41
N LEU A 642 -15.30 -14.04 5.48
CA LEU A 642 -14.08 -13.93 4.69
C LEU A 642 -14.33 -13.14 3.41
N SER A 643 -15.39 -13.47 2.68
CA SER A 643 -15.82 -12.81 1.44
C SER A 643 -17.20 -12.20 1.62
N PRO A 644 -17.31 -10.96 2.14
CA PRO A 644 -18.58 -10.26 2.34
C PRO A 644 -19.49 -10.20 1.12
N TYR A 645 -18.93 -10.22 -0.09
CA TYR A 645 -19.70 -10.32 -1.33
C TYR A 645 -20.67 -11.52 -1.36
N ASN A 646 -20.26 -12.66 -0.77
CA ASN A 646 -21.01 -13.91 -0.73
C ASN A 646 -22.03 -13.96 0.42
N ALA A 647 -22.17 -12.90 1.21
CA ALA A 647 -23.13 -12.88 2.30
C ALA A 647 -24.59 -13.02 1.77
N PRO A 648 -25.46 -13.72 2.52
CA PRO A 648 -26.88 -13.81 2.19
C PRO A 648 -27.56 -12.44 2.15
N ASP A 649 -28.56 -12.29 1.29
CA ASP A 649 -29.26 -11.01 1.07
C ASP A 649 -29.91 -10.45 2.34
N ASN A 650 -30.42 -11.31 3.23
CA ASN A 650 -30.98 -10.87 4.51
C ASN A 650 -29.91 -10.24 5.44
N MET A 651 -28.66 -10.69 5.37
CA MET A 651 -27.55 -10.12 6.13
C MET A 651 -27.11 -8.79 5.50
N LEU A 652 -27.00 -8.77 4.17
CA LEU A 652 -26.63 -7.58 3.40
C LEU A 652 -27.67 -6.48 3.43
N ALA A 653 -28.96 -6.79 3.54
CA ALA A 653 -30.04 -5.79 3.66
C ALA A 653 -30.03 -5.05 5.02
N ASN A 654 -29.27 -5.55 6.00
CA ASN A 654 -29.26 -5.02 7.37
C ASN A 654 -27.94 -4.32 7.74
N ILE A 655 -27.04 -4.09 6.77
CA ILE A 655 -25.79 -3.38 7.03
C ILE A 655 -26.08 -1.89 7.31
N PRO A 656 -25.23 -1.22 8.12
CA PRO A 656 -25.35 0.22 8.31
C PRO A 656 -25.06 0.99 7.00
N PRO A 657 -25.43 2.29 6.93
CA PRO A 657 -25.05 3.15 5.80
C PRO A 657 -23.57 3.03 5.46
N ILE A 658 -23.27 2.88 4.17
CA ILE A 658 -21.94 2.56 3.69
C ILE A 658 -21.47 3.57 2.64
N LYS A 659 -20.23 4.01 2.80
CA LYS A 659 -19.50 4.86 1.85
C LYS A 659 -18.30 4.07 1.34
N ILE A 660 -18.28 3.79 0.03
CA ILE A 660 -17.24 3.04 -0.65
C ILE A 660 -16.46 4.03 -1.50
N LEU A 661 -15.15 4.03 -1.38
CA LEU A 661 -14.25 4.77 -2.26
C LEU A 661 -13.30 3.78 -2.92
N THR A 662 -13.06 3.88 -4.22
CA THR A 662 -12.08 3.06 -4.94
C THR A 662 -11.41 3.92 -6.02
N CYS A 663 -10.50 3.36 -6.82
CA CYS A 663 -9.78 4.06 -7.86
C CYS A 663 -10.00 3.39 -9.22
N HIS A 664 -9.97 4.16 -10.30
CA HIS A 664 -10.01 3.61 -11.66
C HIS A 664 -8.87 2.60 -11.90
N LEU A 665 -7.71 2.81 -11.28
CA LEU A 665 -6.53 1.96 -11.48
C LEU A 665 -6.28 1.02 -10.30
N ASP A 666 -7.36 0.56 -9.67
CA ASP A 666 -7.34 -0.39 -8.56
C ASP A 666 -7.75 -1.79 -9.04
N PRO A 667 -6.94 -2.84 -8.78
CA PRO A 667 -7.34 -4.22 -9.01
C PRO A 667 -8.66 -4.65 -8.33
N CYS A 668 -9.02 -4.02 -7.21
CA CYS A 668 -10.25 -4.24 -6.45
C CYS A 668 -11.44 -3.37 -6.90
N LEU A 669 -11.33 -2.63 -8.00
CA LEU A 669 -12.40 -1.77 -8.52
C LEU A 669 -13.70 -2.53 -8.79
N ASP A 670 -13.63 -3.65 -9.53
CA ASP A 670 -14.83 -4.42 -9.88
C ASP A 670 -15.48 -5.06 -8.64
N ASP A 671 -14.69 -5.45 -7.64
CA ASP A 671 -15.17 -5.92 -6.33
C ASP A 671 -16.05 -4.86 -5.66
N CYS A 672 -15.57 -3.61 -5.63
CA CYS A 672 -16.29 -2.49 -5.01
C CYS A 672 -17.59 -2.16 -5.78
N ILE A 673 -17.55 -2.12 -7.12
CA ILE A 673 -18.73 -1.82 -7.96
C ILE A 673 -19.79 -2.90 -7.78
N MET A 674 -19.41 -4.17 -7.90
CA MET A 674 -20.35 -5.29 -7.79
C MET A 674 -20.99 -5.35 -6.40
N PHE A 675 -20.21 -5.09 -5.35
CA PHE A 675 -20.75 -5.03 -3.99
C PHE A 675 -21.70 -3.85 -3.80
N ALA A 676 -21.33 -2.65 -4.27
CA ALA A 676 -22.18 -1.47 -4.21
C ALA A 676 -23.52 -1.70 -4.94
N ARG A 677 -23.48 -2.29 -6.14
CA ARG A 677 -24.67 -2.65 -6.93
C ARG A 677 -25.57 -3.63 -6.18
N LYS A 678 -24.99 -4.71 -5.64
CA LYS A 678 -25.72 -5.71 -4.84
C LYS A 678 -26.41 -5.06 -3.66
N LEU A 679 -25.71 -4.23 -2.89
CA LEU A 679 -26.27 -3.53 -1.74
C LEU A 679 -27.39 -2.56 -2.12
N ARG A 680 -27.22 -1.77 -3.19
CA ARG A 680 -28.25 -0.86 -3.70
C ARG A 680 -29.50 -1.60 -4.15
N SER A 681 -29.35 -2.77 -4.80
CA SER A 681 -30.50 -3.62 -5.20
C SER A 681 -31.32 -4.13 -4.01
N LEU A 682 -30.71 -4.21 -2.83
CA LEU A 682 -31.35 -4.60 -1.57
C LEU A 682 -31.92 -3.39 -0.78
N GLY A 683 -31.86 -2.18 -1.34
CA GLY A 683 -32.38 -0.96 -0.73
C GLY A 683 -31.46 -0.30 0.30
N ASN A 684 -30.18 -0.71 0.38
CA ASN A 684 -29.22 -0.10 1.30
C ASN A 684 -28.84 1.32 0.88
N LYS A 685 -28.48 2.15 1.87
CA LYS A 685 -27.89 3.48 1.64
C LYS A 685 -26.40 3.35 1.30
N VAL A 686 -26.09 3.34 0.01
CA VAL A 686 -24.74 3.17 -0.53
C VAL A 686 -24.30 4.43 -1.25
N THR A 687 -23.05 4.84 -1.06
CA THR A 687 -22.37 5.80 -1.93
C THR A 687 -21.09 5.15 -2.46
N LEU A 688 -20.80 5.36 -3.74
CA LEU A 688 -19.59 4.90 -4.39
C LEU A 688 -18.87 6.10 -5.01
N ASP A 689 -17.61 6.32 -4.64
CA ASP A 689 -16.70 7.27 -5.27
C ASP A 689 -15.61 6.50 -6.02
N ILE A 690 -15.34 6.84 -7.28
CA ILE A 690 -14.28 6.24 -8.09
C ILE A 690 -13.29 7.34 -8.46
N LEU A 691 -12.08 7.28 -7.90
CA LEU A 691 -11.05 8.29 -8.11
C LEU A 691 -10.21 8.00 -9.36
N SER A 692 -9.96 9.03 -10.16
CA SER A 692 -9.10 8.96 -11.34
C SER A 692 -7.63 9.14 -11.00
N GLY A 693 -6.74 8.45 -11.74
CA GLY A 693 -5.30 8.69 -11.71
C GLY A 693 -4.54 8.24 -10.46
N LEU A 694 -5.21 7.64 -9.47
CA LEU A 694 -4.62 7.13 -8.22
C LEU A 694 -4.54 5.59 -8.21
N PRO A 695 -3.50 4.99 -7.61
CA PRO A 695 -3.36 3.55 -7.44
C PRO A 695 -4.12 3.02 -6.22
N HIS A 696 -4.14 1.69 -6.07
CA HIS A 696 -4.46 1.05 -4.80
C HIS A 696 -3.52 1.56 -3.69
N GLY A 697 -4.06 1.79 -2.49
CA GLY A 697 -3.25 2.23 -1.34
C GLY A 697 -2.77 3.69 -1.38
N PHE A 698 -3.38 4.54 -2.21
CA PHE A 698 -2.98 5.95 -2.38
C PHE A 698 -2.95 6.76 -1.07
N LEU A 699 -3.71 6.36 -0.04
CA LEU A 699 -3.70 7.03 1.27
C LEU A 699 -2.31 7.03 1.92
N ASN A 700 -1.45 6.07 1.57
CA ASN A 700 -0.06 6.03 2.04
C ASN A 700 0.86 7.03 1.30
N LEU A 701 0.33 7.74 0.29
CA LEU A 701 1.08 8.66 -0.57
C LEU A 701 0.67 10.13 -0.36
N VAL A 702 -0.23 10.42 0.58
CA VAL A 702 -0.80 11.76 0.84
C VAL A 702 0.24 12.84 1.13
N GLN A 703 1.40 12.48 1.71
CA GLN A 703 2.47 13.44 1.98
C GLN A 703 3.32 13.77 0.74
N THR A 704 3.26 12.93 -0.30
CA THR A 704 4.12 13.02 -1.49
C THR A 704 3.37 13.35 -2.78
N SER A 705 2.04 13.28 -2.77
CA SER A 705 1.18 13.53 -3.93
C SER A 705 0.00 14.42 -3.52
N LYS A 706 -0.19 15.50 -4.28
CA LYS A 706 -1.29 16.45 -4.10
C LYS A 706 -2.64 15.76 -4.35
N GLU A 707 -2.73 15.01 -5.45
CA GLU A 707 -3.91 14.27 -5.86
C GLU A 707 -4.27 13.18 -4.84
N ALA A 708 -3.27 12.54 -4.22
CA ALA A 708 -3.52 11.61 -3.11
C ALA A 708 -4.09 12.34 -1.88
N MET A 709 -3.64 13.55 -1.57
CA MET A 709 -4.20 14.38 -0.51
C MET A 709 -5.65 14.78 -0.83
N GLU A 710 -5.93 15.24 -2.03
CA GLU A 710 -7.29 15.57 -2.49
C GLU A 710 -8.22 14.34 -2.40
N GLY A 711 -7.73 13.16 -2.80
CA GLY A 711 -8.44 11.90 -2.60
C GLY A 711 -8.72 11.58 -1.12
N SER A 712 -7.77 11.90 -0.22
CA SER A 712 -7.95 11.74 1.23
C SER A 712 -9.00 12.71 1.79
N GLU A 713 -9.09 13.93 1.26
CA GLU A 713 -10.13 14.91 1.63
C GLU A 713 -11.53 14.40 1.24
N ILE A 714 -11.66 13.68 0.13
CA ILE A 714 -12.90 12.97 -0.24
C ILE A 714 -13.24 11.91 0.81
N CYS A 715 -12.26 11.11 1.28
CA CYS A 715 -12.47 10.15 2.37
C CYS A 715 -13.01 10.85 3.62
N VAL A 716 -12.38 11.94 4.05
CA VAL A 716 -12.79 12.74 5.21
C VAL A 716 -14.21 13.25 5.05
N ARG A 717 -14.58 13.77 3.87
CA ARG A 717 -15.93 14.24 3.59
C ARG A 717 -16.97 13.12 3.72
N ARG A 718 -16.69 11.93 3.18
CA ARG A 718 -17.61 10.78 3.31
C ARG A 718 -17.73 10.27 4.74
N ILE A 719 -16.65 10.27 5.51
CA ILE A 719 -16.69 9.94 6.95
C ILE A 719 -17.52 10.98 7.70
N LYS A 720 -17.36 12.26 7.39
CA LYS A 720 -18.16 13.35 7.97
C LYS A 720 -19.65 13.19 7.68
N GLU A 721 -20.01 12.88 6.43
CA GLU A 721 -21.41 12.57 6.07
C GLU A 721 -21.98 11.43 6.94
N LEU A 722 -21.21 10.37 7.21
CA LEU A 722 -21.64 9.26 8.08
C LEU A 722 -21.81 9.68 9.54
N LEU A 723 -20.97 10.58 10.04
CA LEU A 723 -21.05 11.13 11.39
C LEU A 723 -22.30 12.00 11.58
N GLU A 724 -22.76 12.66 10.51
CA GLU A 724 -23.92 13.57 10.51
C GLU A 724 -25.28 12.87 10.27
N LEU A 725 -25.29 11.60 9.86
CA LEU A 725 -26.50 10.76 9.72
C LEU A 725 -27.19 10.52 11.06
#